data_AF-A0A6J2QV48-F1
#
_entry.id   AF-A0A6J2QV48-F1
#
_cell.length_a   1.000
_cell.length_b   1.000
_cell.length_c   1.000
_cell.angle_alpha   90.00
_cell.angle_beta   90.00
_cell.angle_gamma   90.00
#
_symmetry.space_group_name_H-M   'P 1'
#
loop_
_entity.id
_entity.type
_entity.pdbx_description
1 polymer ?
#
loop_
_entity_poly.entity_id
_entity_poly.type
_entity_poly.pdbx_seq_one_letter_code
_entity_poly.pdbx_strand_id
1 'polypeptide(L)'
;MRSSVLGSVCVLLLLLREPACQGDEVTSSTVNPCCYFPCQHWGVCVRHGEEKYECDCTRTGYNGENCTVPEFWTRVRQFLKPTPDVVHYILTHFQRLWDVINYTFLRDVLMRVVLTARSDLIPSPPTFNSKYGYLNWESYYNLSYYTRILPPVPEDCPTSLGVKGKAGLPDPELLVERLLKRRTFRPDPQGSNLMFAFFAQHFTHQFFKTYNRMGLGFTKALAHGVDAGHVYGDNLERQLQLRLHTDGKLKYQLVDGEMYPPTVADAPVKMSYPPGIPPEAQMAIGQEVFGLLPGLGMFATLWLREHNRVCDILKAEHPTWDDEQLFQTTRLVIIGETIRIVIEEYVQHLSGYLLQLKFDPTLLFNSNFQYGNRISLEFSQLYHWHPLMPDSFFINGDELEYRQFLFNTSVLTHYGIEKLVDAFSRQVAGQIGGGHNINAVVTSVAVRTIKESRQLRMQPFNEYRKRFNLEPYTSFRQFTANEEIAGELEELYGDIDALEFYPGMMLEETRQGAIFGQSMVEMGAPFSLKGLLGNPICSPNYWKPSTFGGKVGFDLVNSATLKKLVCLNTRTCPYVAFRIPTEEQSQSGKDDSKVRTDDQPNDYLESGRFLLVIVAIGARAVTVATLTPAVSVAGISAASASASASVLAAAATTRPSLAAIASFAAAAAAAVASFAVVAVSDMTTLDDKLLGEKLQYYYSSSEGEGSDNEDEEEENKTIRDTNLTEPEIEYSADGSAVNTGPKGVINDWRKYKQLEVEQKQEQKKEMERLIKKLSMTCRSELDQEKDKQKEKELQDKIKGKMTMQEYNMLQQEEDDEDFLQHYRMQRIEEMRRQLCRGKRFAQVYELNCGEDFLEALDKEDISILVVIHIYEPDVPGCEAMRGSLMCLAQEYPLVKFCSVRSSAISTSALFRDSALPALLVYKGGDLLGNFVRVTDQLGEDFFAVDLEALLQEYGLLPDKLPTSQTTVRNGAIVQHTVSDEDSDLDID
;
A
#
# COMPACT_ATOMS: atom_id res chain seq x y z
N MET A 1 -9.52 27.80 84.82
CA MET A 1 -8.16 27.22 84.94
C MET A 1 -8.12 26.05 83.95
N ARG A 2 -7.57 26.19 82.74
CA ARG A 2 -6.12 26.05 82.39
C ARG A 2 -5.54 24.81 83.11
N SER A 3 -5.11 23.70 82.51
CA SER A 3 -4.63 23.33 81.17
C SER A 3 -4.95 21.83 81.00
N SER A 4 -5.57 21.28 79.96
CA SER A 4 -5.33 21.35 78.51
C SER A 4 -3.95 20.82 78.10
N VAL A 5 -4.03 19.70 77.36
CA VAL A 5 -3.27 19.41 76.13
C VAL A 5 -1.81 19.02 76.34
N LEU A 6 -1.56 17.74 76.64
CA LEU A 6 -0.27 17.10 76.33
C LEU A 6 -0.37 15.60 76.00
N GLY A 7 -1.48 14.91 76.31
CA GLY A 7 -1.62 13.47 76.03
C GLY A 7 -2.07 13.10 74.62
N SER A 8 -2.63 14.05 73.85
CA SER A 8 -3.27 13.78 72.55
C SER A 8 -2.52 14.36 71.35
N VAL A 9 -1.42 15.09 71.57
CA VAL A 9 -0.57 15.66 70.51
C VAL A 9 0.59 14.72 70.13
N CYS A 10 1.02 13.83 71.03
CA CYS A 10 2.09 12.86 70.71
C CYS A 10 1.67 11.70 69.80
N VAL A 11 0.37 11.39 69.71
CA VAL A 11 -0.12 10.33 68.79
C VAL A 11 -0.43 10.88 67.41
N LEU A 12 -0.76 12.19 67.30
CA LEU A 12 -0.97 12.86 66.01
C LEU A 12 0.36 13.27 65.33
N LEU A 13 1.42 13.54 66.10
CA LEU A 13 2.76 13.87 65.55
C LEU A 13 3.57 12.65 65.08
N LEU A 14 3.16 11.42 65.41
CA LEU A 14 3.76 10.20 64.87
C LEU A 14 3.08 9.72 63.58
N LEU A 15 1.96 10.33 63.18
CA LEU A 15 1.23 10.03 61.94
C LEU A 15 1.40 11.10 60.85
N LEU A 16 2.20 12.15 61.10
CA LEU A 16 2.56 13.20 60.14
C LEU A 16 4.08 13.36 59.99
N ARG A 17 4.82 12.24 60.03
CA ARG A 17 6.21 12.22 59.59
C ARG A 17 6.24 11.68 58.17
N GLU A 18 6.17 12.61 57.21
CA GLU A 18 6.66 12.34 55.87
C GLU A 18 8.06 11.70 55.98
N PRO A 19 8.36 10.63 55.24
CA PRO A 19 9.74 10.25 55.05
C PRO A 19 10.41 11.45 54.40
N ALA A 20 11.34 12.07 55.10
CA ALA A 20 12.33 12.94 54.48
C ALA A 20 13.07 12.05 53.47
N CYS A 21 12.63 12.09 52.22
CA CYS A 21 13.43 11.61 51.11
C CYS A 21 14.71 12.44 51.17
N GLN A 22 15.80 11.78 51.54
CA GLN A 22 17.10 12.14 51.00
C GLN A 22 16.88 12.30 49.50
N GLY A 23 17.10 13.51 49.01
CA GLY A 23 17.22 13.75 47.59
C GLY A 23 18.46 13.01 47.10
N ASP A 24 18.27 11.74 46.79
CA ASP A 24 18.87 11.23 45.58
C ASP A 24 18.22 12.04 44.47
N GLU A 25 19.02 12.82 43.74
CA GLU A 25 18.68 13.27 42.40
C GLU A 25 18.46 12.02 41.53
N VAL A 26 17.34 11.35 41.72
CA VAL A 26 16.74 10.53 40.69
C VAL A 26 16.12 11.55 39.77
N THR A 27 16.81 11.85 38.67
CA THR A 27 16.18 12.44 37.51
C THR A 27 14.87 11.69 37.28
N SER A 28 13.73 12.36 37.54
CA SER A 28 12.44 11.87 37.08
C SER A 28 12.57 11.77 35.57
N SER A 29 12.84 10.56 35.06
CA SER A 29 12.84 10.36 33.62
C SER A 29 11.39 10.51 33.20
N THR A 30 11.09 11.66 32.61
CA THR A 30 9.78 11.98 32.05
C THR A 30 9.47 10.96 30.96
N VAL A 31 8.69 9.93 31.30
CA VAL A 31 8.28 8.87 30.36
C VAL A 31 7.38 9.48 29.32
N ASN A 32 7.61 9.16 28.05
CA ASN A 32 6.76 9.60 26.96
C ASN A 32 5.30 9.19 27.20
N PRO A 33 4.35 10.15 27.32
CA PRO A 33 2.97 9.85 27.67
C PRO A 33 2.26 8.99 26.61
N CYS A 34 2.68 9.05 25.34
CA CYS A 34 2.09 8.21 24.29
C CYS A 34 2.50 6.73 24.40
N CYS A 35 3.48 6.36 25.24
CA CYS A 35 3.82 4.96 25.53
C CYS A 35 2.73 4.20 26.28
N TYR A 36 1.78 4.93 26.89
CA TYR A 36 0.60 4.35 27.56
C TYR A 36 -0.54 4.05 26.58
N PHE A 37 -0.40 4.40 25.29
CA PHE A 37 -1.46 4.34 24.28
C PHE A 37 -2.80 4.94 24.77
N PRO A 38 -2.79 6.20 25.25
CA PRO A 38 -3.92 6.77 25.99
C PRO A 38 -5.15 7.03 25.11
N CYS A 39 -4.95 7.41 23.85
CA CYS A 39 -6.03 7.76 22.92
C CYS A 39 -6.75 6.52 22.41
N GLN A 40 -8.05 6.41 22.72
CA GLN A 40 -8.88 5.27 22.32
C GLN A 40 -9.65 5.56 21.02
N HIS A 41 -10.32 4.54 20.47
CA HIS A 41 -11.26 4.66 19.34
C HIS A 41 -10.69 5.43 18.13
N TRP A 42 -9.42 5.18 17.82
CA TRP A 42 -8.67 5.79 16.71
C TRP A 42 -8.25 7.25 16.92
N GLY A 43 -8.39 7.77 18.14
CA GLY A 43 -7.78 9.04 18.50
C GLY A 43 -6.25 8.99 18.30
N VAL A 44 -5.68 10.11 17.86
CA VAL A 44 -4.24 10.21 17.58
C VAL A 44 -3.55 10.91 18.74
N CYS A 45 -2.55 10.25 19.34
CA CYS A 45 -1.75 10.84 20.42
C CYS A 45 -0.73 11.83 19.86
N VAL A 46 -0.84 13.09 20.25
CA VAL A 46 0.10 14.16 19.92
C VAL A 46 0.80 14.61 21.19
N ARG A 47 2.13 14.60 21.19
CA ARG A 47 2.93 15.01 22.34
C ARG A 47 3.03 16.55 22.41
N HIS A 48 2.80 17.11 23.59
CA HIS A 48 2.92 18.55 23.87
C HIS A 48 3.95 18.80 24.98
N GLY A 49 5.06 19.46 24.65
CA GLY A 49 6.17 19.62 25.58
C GLY A 49 6.76 18.27 26.03
N GLU A 50 7.40 18.24 27.20
CA GLU A 50 8.11 17.04 27.66
C GLU A 50 7.19 15.99 28.29
N GLU A 51 6.12 16.42 28.99
CA GLU A 51 5.28 15.56 29.83
C GLU A 51 3.80 15.47 29.39
N LYS A 52 3.32 16.36 28.52
CA LYS A 52 1.88 16.40 28.16
C LYS A 52 1.61 15.73 26.83
N TYR A 53 0.36 15.33 26.64
CA TYR A 53 -0.17 14.84 25.38
C TYR A 53 -1.58 15.38 25.18
N GLU A 54 -2.04 15.33 23.93
CA GLU A 54 -3.42 15.60 23.54
C GLU A 54 -3.86 14.47 22.59
N CYS A 55 -5.11 14.05 22.72
CA CYS A 55 -5.71 13.11 21.78
C CYS A 55 -6.56 13.87 20.77
N ASP A 56 -6.20 13.81 19.49
CA ASP A 56 -7.07 14.28 18.43
C ASP A 56 -8.20 13.25 18.22
N CYS A 57 -9.41 13.60 18.67
CA CYS A 57 -10.60 12.77 18.56
C CYS A 57 -11.45 13.07 17.29
N THR A 58 -10.93 13.86 16.35
CA THR A 58 -11.68 14.32 15.17
C THR A 58 -12.32 13.17 14.39
N ARG A 59 -13.65 13.22 14.23
CA ARG A 59 -14.47 12.21 13.51
C ARG A 59 -14.33 10.77 14.03
N THR A 60 -13.88 10.58 15.27
CA THR A 60 -13.91 9.26 15.93
C THR A 60 -15.32 8.89 16.40
N GLY A 61 -16.20 9.89 16.59
CA GLY A 61 -17.49 9.73 17.26
C GLY A 61 -17.39 9.71 18.78
N TYR A 62 -16.23 10.07 19.33
CA TYR A 62 -15.95 10.20 20.77
C TYR A 62 -15.30 11.53 21.08
N ASN A 63 -15.48 11.99 22.32
CA ASN A 63 -14.91 13.22 22.89
C ASN A 63 -14.19 12.92 24.22
N GLY A 64 -13.62 13.96 24.82
CA GLY A 64 -12.90 13.89 26.10
C GLY A 64 -11.39 13.69 25.91
N GLU A 65 -10.63 13.78 27.01
CA GLU A 65 -9.16 13.79 27.00
C GLU A 65 -8.54 12.58 26.26
N ASN A 66 -9.17 11.41 26.36
CA ASN A 66 -8.70 10.15 25.77
C ASN A 66 -9.61 9.58 24.68
N CYS A 67 -10.54 10.39 24.14
CA CYS A 67 -11.55 9.94 23.16
C CYS A 67 -12.40 8.76 23.66
N THR A 68 -12.90 8.85 24.90
CA THR A 68 -13.67 7.76 25.56
C THR A 68 -15.14 8.08 25.78
N VAL A 69 -15.56 9.34 25.62
CA VAL A 69 -16.95 9.76 25.83
C VAL A 69 -17.70 9.67 24.50
N PRO A 70 -18.58 8.66 24.28
CA PRO A 70 -19.26 8.50 23.00
C PRO A 70 -20.28 9.60 22.77
N GLU A 71 -20.36 10.08 21.53
CA GLU A 71 -21.49 10.88 21.06
C GLU A 71 -22.80 10.10 21.11
N PHE A 72 -23.93 10.81 21.01
CA PHE A 72 -25.26 10.20 21.09
C PHE A 72 -25.44 9.06 20.06
N TRP A 73 -25.13 9.32 18.78
CA TRP A 73 -25.28 8.32 17.72
C TRP A 73 -24.28 7.17 17.83
N THR A 74 -23.06 7.44 18.31
CA THR A 74 -22.07 6.41 18.63
C THR A 74 -22.59 5.47 19.70
N ARG A 75 -23.19 6.01 20.76
CA ARG A 75 -23.79 5.21 21.85
C ARG A 75 -24.94 4.32 21.34
N VAL A 76 -25.80 4.86 20.47
CA VAL A 76 -26.89 4.09 19.84
C VAL A 76 -26.32 2.98 18.96
N ARG A 77 -25.31 3.28 18.13
CA ARG A 77 -24.67 2.29 17.25
C ARG A 77 -23.99 1.18 18.06
N GLN A 78 -23.26 1.51 19.13
CA GLN A 78 -22.64 0.53 20.01
C GLN A 78 -23.68 -0.38 20.68
N PHE A 79 -24.81 0.18 21.13
CA PHE A 79 -25.87 -0.59 21.77
C PHE A 79 -26.53 -1.59 20.79
N LEU A 80 -26.66 -1.23 19.51
CA LEU A 80 -27.29 -2.07 18.50
C LEU A 80 -26.31 -3.02 17.78
N LYS A 81 -25.00 -2.75 17.83
CA LYS A 81 -24.00 -3.53 17.10
C LYS A 81 -23.85 -4.94 17.71
N PRO A 82 -24.16 -6.02 16.98
CA PRO A 82 -23.91 -7.37 17.45
C PRO A 82 -22.41 -7.63 17.57
N THR A 83 -22.02 -8.53 18.47
CA THR A 83 -20.61 -8.95 18.58
C THR A 83 -20.18 -9.73 17.33
N PRO A 84 -18.87 -9.72 16.98
CA PRO A 84 -18.38 -10.45 15.82
C PRO A 84 -18.72 -11.95 15.84
N ASP A 85 -18.80 -12.57 17.01
CA ASP A 85 -19.15 -13.99 17.13
C ASP A 85 -20.63 -14.25 16.86
N VAL A 86 -21.52 -13.33 17.24
CA VAL A 86 -22.95 -13.40 16.86
C VAL A 86 -23.10 -13.26 15.35
N VAL A 87 -22.39 -12.31 14.72
CA VAL A 87 -22.39 -12.14 13.26
C VAL A 87 -21.86 -13.39 12.57
N HIS A 88 -20.75 -13.95 13.04
CA HIS A 88 -20.18 -15.19 12.51
C HIS A 88 -21.15 -16.37 12.65
N TYR A 89 -21.81 -16.52 13.81
CA TYR A 89 -22.81 -17.55 14.01
C TYR A 89 -23.95 -17.44 13.00
N ILE A 90 -24.48 -16.23 12.79
CA ILE A 90 -25.55 -15.98 11.80
C ILE A 90 -25.06 -16.33 10.38
N LEU A 91 -23.84 -15.94 10.01
CA LEU A 91 -23.27 -16.19 8.67
C LEU A 91 -22.93 -17.66 8.39
N THR A 92 -22.82 -18.50 9.42
CA THR A 92 -22.46 -19.93 9.31
C THR A 92 -23.62 -20.88 9.62
N HIS A 93 -24.74 -20.35 10.12
CA HIS A 93 -25.93 -21.12 10.48
C HIS A 93 -27.15 -20.69 9.65
N PHE A 94 -28.26 -21.43 9.75
CA PHE A 94 -29.52 -21.15 9.06
C PHE A 94 -29.48 -21.30 7.53
N GLN A 95 -28.95 -22.43 7.03
CA GLN A 95 -28.85 -22.74 5.59
C GLN A 95 -30.06 -22.32 4.76
N ARG A 96 -31.27 -22.76 5.13
CA ARG A 96 -32.50 -22.46 4.37
C ARG A 96 -32.79 -20.96 4.23
N LEU A 97 -32.42 -20.16 5.23
CA LEU A 97 -32.57 -18.71 5.18
C LEU A 97 -31.58 -18.12 4.18
N TRP A 98 -30.32 -18.54 4.23
CA TRP A 98 -29.28 -18.09 3.32
C TRP A 98 -29.54 -18.52 1.88
N ASP A 99 -30.06 -19.72 1.65
CA ASP A 99 -30.46 -20.18 0.33
C ASP A 99 -31.45 -19.17 -0.27
N VAL A 100 -32.48 -18.76 0.47
CA VAL A 100 -33.44 -17.73 0.01
C VAL A 100 -32.76 -16.37 -0.20
N ILE A 101 -31.94 -15.91 0.75
CA ILE A 101 -31.27 -14.60 0.66
C ILE A 101 -30.37 -14.54 -0.58
N ASN A 102 -29.59 -15.59 -0.84
CA ASN A 102 -28.61 -15.66 -1.92
C ASN A 102 -29.24 -15.55 -3.32
N TYR A 103 -30.51 -15.95 -3.49
CA TYR A 103 -31.27 -15.81 -4.74
C TYR A 103 -32.07 -14.51 -4.85
N THR A 104 -31.92 -13.57 -3.90
CA THR A 104 -32.65 -12.29 -3.90
C THR A 104 -31.70 -11.10 -3.93
N PHE A 105 -32.25 -9.90 -4.15
CA PHE A 105 -31.50 -8.64 -4.07
C PHE A 105 -30.86 -8.39 -2.69
N LEU A 106 -31.32 -9.08 -1.64
CA LEU A 106 -30.76 -8.97 -0.30
C LEU A 106 -29.29 -9.43 -0.24
N ARG A 107 -28.88 -10.37 -1.12
CA ARG A 107 -27.46 -10.74 -1.26
C ARG A 107 -26.60 -9.53 -1.58
N ASP A 108 -27.03 -8.72 -2.55
CA ASP A 108 -26.28 -7.54 -3.00
C ASP A 108 -26.28 -6.43 -1.94
N VAL A 109 -27.38 -6.27 -1.20
CA VAL A 109 -27.45 -5.33 -0.07
C VAL A 109 -26.48 -5.74 1.04
N LEU A 110 -26.49 -7.02 1.44
CA LEU A 110 -25.60 -7.54 2.47
C LEU A 110 -24.14 -7.49 2.03
N MET A 111 -23.85 -7.85 0.77
CA MET A 111 -22.51 -7.73 0.21
C MET A 111 -22.02 -6.29 0.25
N ARG A 112 -22.84 -5.31 -0.17
CA ARG A 112 -22.49 -3.88 -0.07
C ARG A 112 -22.15 -3.48 1.36
N VAL A 113 -22.96 -3.89 2.34
CA VAL A 113 -22.72 -3.60 3.76
C VAL A 113 -21.41 -4.23 4.23
N VAL A 114 -21.11 -5.48 3.84
CA VAL A 114 -19.84 -6.13 4.15
C VAL A 114 -18.67 -5.33 3.58
N LEU A 115 -18.76 -4.92 2.32
CA LEU A 115 -17.70 -4.20 1.64
C LEU A 115 -17.41 -2.86 2.31
N THR A 116 -18.42 -2.02 2.54
CA THR A 116 -18.24 -0.70 3.15
C THR A 116 -17.80 -0.81 4.62
N ALA A 117 -18.48 -1.64 5.42
CA ALA A 117 -18.16 -1.76 6.85
C ALA A 117 -16.76 -2.31 7.11
N ARG A 118 -16.21 -3.13 6.20
CA ARG A 118 -14.84 -3.65 6.29
C ARG A 118 -13.82 -2.67 5.71
N SER A 119 -14.11 -2.01 4.58
CA SER A 119 -13.17 -1.08 3.95
C SER A 119 -12.93 0.17 4.79
N ASP A 120 -13.95 0.66 5.50
CA ASP A 120 -13.87 1.87 6.32
C ASP A 120 -12.86 1.73 7.47
N LEU A 121 -12.49 0.49 7.83
CA LEU A 121 -11.49 0.20 8.86
C LEU A 121 -10.05 0.55 8.43
N ILE A 122 -9.80 0.61 7.11
CA ILE A 122 -8.49 0.86 6.52
C ILE A 122 -8.36 2.32 6.10
N PRO A 123 -7.38 3.07 6.64
CA PRO A 123 -7.20 4.47 6.25
C PRO A 123 -6.78 4.58 4.78
N SER A 124 -7.42 5.50 4.06
CA SER A 124 -7.16 5.76 2.65
C SER A 124 -7.40 7.26 2.40
N PRO A 125 -6.36 8.08 2.13
CA PRO A 125 -4.96 7.71 1.85
C PRO A 125 -4.20 7.06 3.04
N PRO A 126 -3.08 6.37 2.79
CA PRO A 126 -2.28 5.73 3.84
C PRO A 126 -1.70 6.74 4.83
N THR A 127 -1.44 6.30 6.06
CA THR A 127 -1.08 7.18 7.19
C THR A 127 0.39 7.07 7.57
N PHE A 128 0.75 6.01 8.29
CA PHE A 128 2.07 5.83 8.89
C PHE A 128 2.92 4.86 8.07
N ASN A 129 4.21 4.79 8.38
CA ASN A 129 5.09 3.71 7.92
C ASN A 129 6.06 3.32 9.06
N SER A 130 7.04 2.45 8.75
CA SER A 130 8.01 1.98 9.76
C SER A 130 8.92 3.07 10.33
N LYS A 131 9.10 4.19 9.62
CA LYS A 131 9.96 5.31 10.03
C LYS A 131 9.18 6.44 10.70
N TYR A 132 7.99 6.75 10.21
CA TYR A 132 7.20 7.89 10.65
C TYR A 132 5.91 7.45 11.35
N GLY A 133 5.77 7.79 12.62
CA GLY A 133 4.58 7.56 13.45
C GLY A 133 3.55 8.69 13.42
N TYR A 134 3.66 9.62 12.46
CA TYR A 134 2.76 10.76 12.25
C TYR A 134 2.52 10.95 10.74
N LEU A 135 1.45 11.66 10.36
CA LEU A 135 1.15 11.94 8.96
C LEU A 135 2.21 12.86 8.35
N ASN A 136 2.76 12.49 7.20
CA ASN A 136 3.74 13.28 6.48
C ASN A 136 3.74 12.93 4.99
N TRP A 137 4.28 13.85 4.18
CA TRP A 137 4.29 13.70 2.72
C TRP A 137 5.13 12.51 2.25
N GLU A 138 6.25 12.23 2.92
CA GLU A 138 7.13 11.11 2.57
C GLU A 138 6.42 9.75 2.71
N SER A 139 5.64 9.56 3.78
CA SER A 139 4.87 8.34 4.02
C SER A 139 3.74 8.15 2.99
N TYR A 140 3.16 9.26 2.53
CA TYR A 140 2.16 9.25 1.46
C TYR A 140 2.78 8.94 0.10
N TYR A 141 3.83 9.67 -0.29
CA TYR A 141 4.40 9.63 -1.64
C TYR A 141 5.32 8.42 -1.90
N ASN A 142 6.15 8.03 -0.92
CA ASN A 142 7.13 6.96 -1.12
C ASN A 142 6.47 5.58 -1.08
N LEU A 143 6.28 5.00 -2.27
CA LEU A 143 5.68 3.67 -2.47
C LEU A 143 6.61 2.51 -2.09
N SER A 144 7.88 2.76 -1.79
CA SER A 144 8.77 1.69 -1.35
C SER A 144 8.46 1.23 0.07
N TYR A 145 7.71 2.00 0.86
CA TYR A 145 7.30 1.64 2.22
C TYR A 145 6.02 0.81 2.26
N TYR A 146 6.00 -0.22 3.10
CA TYR A 146 4.73 -0.69 3.66
C TYR A 146 4.15 0.40 4.55
N THR A 147 2.82 0.59 4.48
CA THR A 147 2.13 1.46 5.45
C THR A 147 1.88 0.72 6.76
N ARG A 148 1.36 1.45 7.74
CA ARG A 148 0.93 0.90 9.02
C ARG A 148 -0.38 1.54 9.45
N ILE A 149 -1.20 0.75 10.13
CA ILE A 149 -2.45 1.26 10.72
C ILE A 149 -2.19 1.88 12.08
N LEU A 150 -1.33 1.25 12.89
CA LEU A 150 -0.87 1.81 14.16
C LEU A 150 0.57 2.31 14.03
N PRO A 151 0.90 3.46 14.65
CA PRO A 151 2.26 3.96 14.63
C PRO A 151 3.20 3.01 15.40
N PRO A 152 4.52 3.03 15.11
CA PRO A 152 5.49 2.29 15.90
C PRO A 152 5.45 2.67 17.38
N VAL A 153 5.67 1.70 18.27
CA VAL A 153 5.86 1.95 19.71
C VAL A 153 7.01 2.95 19.88
N PRO A 154 6.84 4.12 20.54
CA PRO A 154 7.90 5.12 20.66
C PRO A 154 9.23 4.55 21.19
N GLU A 155 10.36 5.07 20.71
CA GLU A 155 11.69 4.53 21.04
C GLU A 155 12.09 4.81 22.49
N ASP A 156 11.53 5.86 23.09
CA ASP A 156 11.74 6.31 24.46
C ASP A 156 10.76 5.66 25.46
N CYS A 157 10.15 4.53 25.10
CA CYS A 157 9.28 3.78 26.00
C CYS A 157 10.06 2.90 27.00
N PRO A 158 9.56 2.71 28.25
CA PRO A 158 10.22 1.88 29.25
C PRO A 158 10.33 0.39 28.87
N THR A 159 9.37 -0.14 28.12
CA THR A 159 9.41 -1.51 27.60
C THR A 159 9.28 -1.51 26.08
N SER A 160 9.72 -2.60 25.42
CA SER A 160 9.66 -2.73 23.96
C SER A 160 8.24 -2.67 23.37
N LEU A 161 7.21 -2.80 24.21
CA LEU A 161 5.79 -2.75 23.82
C LEU A 161 5.02 -1.64 24.55
N GLY A 162 5.71 -0.60 25.04
CA GLY A 162 5.12 0.53 25.74
C GLY A 162 5.52 0.56 27.21
N VAL A 163 4.55 0.32 28.10
CA VAL A 163 4.76 0.38 29.57
C VAL A 163 4.44 -0.93 30.31
N LYS A 164 3.87 -1.91 29.59
CA LYS A 164 3.45 -3.20 30.14
C LYS A 164 4.46 -4.30 29.81
N GLY A 165 4.33 -5.43 30.51
CA GLY A 165 5.18 -6.61 30.34
C GLY A 165 6.51 -6.53 31.09
N LYS A 166 7.34 -7.56 30.88
CA LYS A 166 8.68 -7.64 31.46
C LYS A 166 9.66 -6.69 30.73
N ALA A 167 10.80 -6.40 31.36
CA ALA A 167 11.84 -5.54 30.80
C ALA A 167 12.46 -6.05 29.48
N GLY A 168 12.25 -7.33 29.13
CA GLY A 168 12.64 -7.91 27.84
C GLY A 168 11.56 -8.83 27.29
N LEU A 169 11.54 -8.98 25.97
CA LEU A 169 10.63 -9.88 25.27
C LEU A 169 11.16 -11.32 25.27
N PRO A 170 10.27 -12.34 25.19
CA PRO A 170 10.67 -13.75 25.14
C PRO A 170 11.64 -14.03 23.99
N ASP A 171 12.54 -15.00 24.13
CA ASP A 171 13.40 -15.41 23.02
C ASP A 171 12.55 -15.95 21.83
N PRO A 172 12.70 -15.42 20.59
CA PRO A 172 11.87 -15.83 19.46
C PRO A 172 11.99 -17.32 19.13
N GLU A 173 13.20 -17.88 19.20
CA GLU A 173 13.45 -19.29 18.97
C GLU A 173 12.75 -20.16 20.03
N LEU A 174 12.86 -19.79 21.31
CA LEU A 174 12.16 -20.45 22.39
C LEU A 174 10.63 -20.40 22.22
N LEU A 175 10.09 -19.23 21.85
CA LEU A 175 8.66 -19.03 21.62
C LEU A 175 8.15 -19.96 20.50
N VAL A 176 8.89 -20.00 19.38
CA VAL A 176 8.52 -20.84 18.23
C VAL A 176 8.62 -22.32 18.58
N GLU A 177 9.70 -22.74 19.23
CA GLU A 177 9.91 -24.14 19.58
C GLU A 177 8.85 -24.66 20.55
N ARG A 178 8.46 -23.87 21.56
CA ARG A 178 7.49 -24.29 22.57
C ARG A 178 6.04 -24.20 22.12
N LEU A 179 5.67 -23.13 21.40
CA LEU A 179 4.27 -22.75 21.16
C LEU A 179 3.81 -22.86 19.70
N LEU A 180 4.70 -22.76 18.72
CA LEU A 180 4.30 -22.68 17.30
C LEU A 180 4.69 -23.92 16.49
N LYS A 181 5.81 -24.55 16.81
CA LYS A 181 6.31 -25.73 16.11
C LYS A 181 5.31 -26.89 16.22
N ARG A 182 5.10 -27.55 15.10
CA ARG A 182 4.21 -28.71 14.96
C ARG A 182 4.72 -29.87 15.80
N ARG A 183 3.83 -30.38 16.65
CA ARG A 183 4.02 -31.65 17.38
C ARG A 183 3.34 -32.79 16.61
N THR A 184 2.08 -32.58 16.26
CA THR A 184 1.26 -33.45 15.43
C THR A 184 0.54 -32.61 14.38
N PHE A 185 0.42 -33.14 13.15
CA PHE A 185 -0.30 -32.43 12.09
C PHE A 185 -1.79 -32.30 12.45
N ARG A 186 -2.23 -31.06 12.61
CA ARG A 186 -3.65 -30.75 12.79
C ARG A 186 -4.23 -30.30 11.45
N PRO A 187 -5.04 -31.13 10.77
CA PRO A 187 -5.66 -30.74 9.51
C PRO A 187 -6.67 -29.62 9.73
N ASP A 188 -6.87 -28.80 8.72
CA ASP A 188 -7.89 -27.75 8.77
C ASP A 188 -9.31 -28.37 8.84
N PRO A 189 -10.12 -28.03 9.85
CA PRO A 189 -11.48 -28.55 9.98
C PRO A 189 -12.44 -28.09 8.86
N GLN A 190 -12.13 -26.99 8.15
CA GLN A 190 -12.93 -26.56 6.97
C GLN A 190 -12.61 -27.38 5.72
N GLY A 191 -11.62 -28.28 5.78
CA GLY A 191 -11.22 -29.13 4.67
C GLY A 191 -10.41 -28.40 3.59
N SER A 192 -9.73 -27.30 3.92
CA SER A 192 -8.77 -26.65 3.02
C SER A 192 -7.74 -27.66 2.51
N ASN A 193 -7.34 -27.51 1.26
CA ASN A 193 -6.36 -28.39 0.62
C ASN A 193 -5.09 -27.64 0.20
N LEU A 194 -4.12 -28.35 -0.37
CA LEU A 194 -2.88 -27.71 -0.85
C LEU A 194 -3.08 -26.81 -2.06
N MET A 195 -4.14 -27.03 -2.87
CA MET A 195 -4.50 -26.12 -3.94
C MET A 195 -4.82 -24.73 -3.38
N PHE A 196 -5.56 -24.67 -2.26
CA PHE A 196 -5.80 -23.43 -1.50
C PHE A 196 -4.50 -22.84 -0.94
N ALA A 197 -3.64 -23.68 -0.35
CA ALA A 197 -2.41 -23.22 0.27
C ALA A 197 -1.42 -22.61 -0.75
N PHE A 198 -1.23 -23.27 -1.89
CA PHE A 198 -0.37 -22.74 -2.96
C PHE A 198 -1.00 -21.57 -3.70
N PHE A 199 -2.33 -21.52 -3.84
CA PHE A 199 -3.01 -20.35 -4.37
C PHE A 199 -2.79 -19.13 -3.47
N ALA A 200 -2.96 -19.30 -2.15
CA ALA A 200 -2.70 -18.26 -1.16
C ALA A 200 -1.27 -17.73 -1.28
N GLN A 201 -0.29 -18.63 -1.35
CA GLN A 201 1.12 -18.26 -1.46
C GLN A 201 1.41 -17.53 -2.78
N HIS A 202 0.96 -18.08 -3.91
CA HIS A 202 1.16 -17.49 -5.23
C HIS A 202 0.51 -16.10 -5.34
N PHE A 203 -0.76 -15.98 -4.94
CA PHE A 203 -1.53 -14.74 -4.98
C PHE A 203 -0.91 -13.64 -4.12
N THR A 204 -0.52 -13.96 -2.89
CA THR A 204 -0.01 -12.93 -1.96
C THR A 204 1.40 -12.45 -2.28
N HIS A 205 2.23 -13.30 -2.89
CA HIS A 205 3.61 -12.94 -3.24
C HIS A 205 3.72 -11.99 -4.43
N GLN A 206 2.59 -11.52 -4.98
CA GLN A 206 2.57 -10.39 -5.91
C GLN A 206 2.71 -9.04 -5.18
N PHE A 207 2.19 -8.94 -3.96
CA PHE A 207 2.18 -7.69 -3.18
C PHE A 207 2.95 -7.76 -1.86
N PHE A 208 3.33 -8.95 -1.38
CA PHE A 208 4.31 -9.14 -0.32
C PHE A 208 5.69 -9.48 -0.91
N LYS A 209 6.50 -8.45 -1.15
CA LYS A 209 7.86 -8.59 -1.68
C LYS A 209 8.83 -7.74 -0.87
N THR A 210 9.04 -8.11 0.40
CA THR A 210 9.89 -7.35 1.33
C THR A 210 11.28 -7.12 0.76
N TYR A 211 11.73 -5.86 0.74
CA TYR A 211 12.99 -5.47 0.12
C TYR A 211 14.12 -5.33 1.13
N ASN A 212 14.60 -6.48 1.64
CA ASN A 212 15.61 -6.52 2.70
C ASN A 212 16.93 -5.80 2.39
N ARG A 213 17.26 -5.53 1.11
CA ARG A 213 18.46 -4.74 0.75
C ARG A 213 18.32 -3.27 1.13
N MET A 214 17.11 -2.71 1.06
CA MET A 214 16.81 -1.33 1.47
C MET A 214 16.53 -1.24 2.98
N GLY A 215 16.25 -2.38 3.62
CA GLY A 215 15.95 -2.49 5.04
C GLY A 215 14.60 -3.16 5.29
N LEU A 216 14.20 -3.21 6.56
CA LEU A 216 12.90 -3.77 6.97
C LEU A 216 11.78 -2.75 6.76
N GLY A 217 10.57 -3.25 6.51
CA GLY A 217 9.40 -2.39 6.27
C GLY A 217 9.33 -1.79 4.85
N PHE A 218 10.25 -2.16 3.97
CA PHE A 218 10.22 -1.79 2.55
C PHE A 218 9.70 -2.94 1.67
N THR A 219 9.14 -2.60 0.52
CA THR A 219 8.62 -3.53 -0.49
C THR A 219 9.17 -3.21 -1.87
N LYS A 220 9.41 -4.24 -2.69
CA LYS A 220 9.64 -4.11 -4.13
C LYS A 220 8.33 -4.02 -4.94
N ALA A 221 7.20 -4.41 -4.34
CA ALA A 221 5.91 -4.46 -5.01
C ALA A 221 5.21 -3.09 -4.96
N LEU A 222 5.71 -2.14 -5.75
CA LEU A 222 5.30 -0.72 -5.71
C LEU A 222 3.83 -0.49 -6.09
N ALA A 223 3.19 -1.45 -6.77
CA ALA A 223 1.76 -1.38 -7.10
C ALA A 223 0.82 -1.57 -5.89
N HIS A 224 1.32 -2.14 -4.79
CA HIS A 224 0.57 -2.34 -3.55
C HIS A 224 -0.82 -3.01 -3.71
N GLY A 225 -0.96 -4.00 -4.58
CA GLY A 225 -2.24 -4.68 -4.77
C GLY A 225 -2.18 -5.76 -5.83
N VAL A 226 -3.34 -6.04 -6.41
CA VAL A 226 -3.49 -7.05 -7.47
C VAL A 226 -3.14 -6.43 -8.83
N ASP A 227 -1.86 -6.38 -9.15
CA ASP A 227 -1.36 -5.87 -10.44
C ASP A 227 -0.89 -7.00 -11.38
N ALA A 228 -0.98 -8.25 -10.92
CA ALA A 228 -0.43 -9.44 -11.56
C ALA A 228 1.10 -9.37 -11.80
N GLY A 229 1.85 -8.59 -11.01
CA GLY A 229 3.30 -8.46 -11.15
C GLY A 229 4.08 -9.74 -10.86
N HIS A 230 3.49 -10.69 -10.14
CA HIS A 230 4.01 -12.05 -10.00
C HIS A 230 3.99 -12.89 -11.31
N VAL A 231 3.14 -12.52 -12.28
CA VAL A 231 3.11 -13.11 -13.63
C VAL A 231 3.97 -12.28 -14.58
N TYR A 232 3.79 -10.96 -14.57
CA TYR A 232 4.37 -10.05 -15.57
C TYR A 232 5.70 -9.39 -15.17
N GLY A 233 6.12 -9.50 -13.92
CA GLY A 233 7.27 -8.78 -13.36
C GLY A 233 6.87 -7.51 -12.60
N ASP A 234 7.73 -7.07 -11.68
CA ASP A 234 7.54 -5.86 -10.85
C ASP A 234 8.13 -4.58 -11.48
N ASN A 235 8.76 -4.70 -12.65
CA ASN A 235 9.33 -3.60 -13.40
C ASN A 235 9.19 -3.88 -14.91
N LEU A 236 9.26 -2.79 -15.69
CA LEU A 236 9.03 -2.85 -17.14
C LEU A 236 10.08 -3.68 -17.86
N GLU A 237 11.35 -3.61 -17.48
CA GLU A 237 12.43 -4.37 -18.11
C GLU A 237 12.16 -5.88 -18.02
N ARG A 238 11.83 -6.37 -16.82
CA ARG A 238 11.46 -7.77 -16.60
C ARG A 238 10.24 -8.17 -17.43
N GLN A 239 9.23 -7.31 -17.49
CA GLN A 239 8.03 -7.54 -18.30
C GLN A 239 8.37 -7.69 -19.79
N LEU A 240 9.20 -6.80 -20.33
CA LEU A 240 9.62 -6.87 -21.72
C LEU A 240 10.44 -8.13 -22.02
N GLN A 241 11.26 -8.60 -21.08
CA GLN A 241 12.03 -9.84 -21.25
C GLN A 241 11.16 -11.11 -21.26
N LEU A 242 10.05 -11.09 -20.51
CA LEU A 242 9.09 -12.20 -20.43
C LEU A 242 8.09 -12.22 -21.60
N ARG A 243 7.89 -11.09 -22.29
CA ARG A 243 6.99 -10.98 -23.44
C ARG A 243 7.57 -11.58 -24.71
N LEU A 244 6.68 -12.18 -25.51
CA LEU A 244 7.01 -12.68 -26.84
C LEU A 244 7.13 -11.55 -27.87
N HIS A 245 6.46 -10.42 -27.63
CA HIS A 245 6.31 -9.30 -28.59
C HIS A 245 5.64 -9.73 -29.90
N THR A 246 4.80 -10.74 -29.80
CA THR A 246 3.93 -11.20 -30.89
C THR A 246 2.60 -11.61 -30.29
N ASP A 247 1.51 -11.09 -30.86
CA ASP A 247 0.13 -11.40 -30.52
C ASP A 247 -0.24 -11.13 -29.05
N GLY A 248 0.48 -10.22 -28.41
CA GLY A 248 0.33 -9.85 -27.01
C GLY A 248 0.77 -10.93 -26.03
N LYS A 249 1.44 -12.00 -26.49
CA LYS A 249 1.71 -13.21 -25.69
C LYS A 249 2.95 -13.08 -24.79
N LEU A 250 2.98 -13.93 -23.78
CA LEU A 250 4.19 -14.23 -23.00
C LEU A 250 5.01 -15.33 -23.70
N LYS A 251 6.34 -15.26 -23.55
CA LYS A 251 7.24 -16.35 -23.95
C LYS A 251 6.90 -17.63 -23.20
N TYR A 252 7.18 -18.76 -23.82
CA TYR A 252 6.95 -20.09 -23.26
C TYR A 252 7.90 -21.09 -23.91
N GLN A 253 8.01 -22.27 -23.31
CA GLN A 253 8.66 -23.44 -23.90
C GLN A 253 7.68 -24.61 -23.99
N LEU A 254 7.96 -25.55 -24.89
CA LEU A 254 7.20 -26.80 -25.02
C LEU A 254 8.03 -27.96 -24.50
N VAL A 255 7.55 -28.61 -23.44
CA VAL A 255 8.15 -29.83 -22.87
C VAL A 255 7.10 -30.93 -22.97
N ASP A 256 7.42 -32.03 -23.66
CA ASP A 256 6.49 -33.13 -23.93
C ASP A 256 5.14 -32.69 -24.55
N GLY A 257 5.19 -31.64 -25.38
CA GLY A 257 4.04 -31.04 -26.06
C GLY A 257 3.15 -30.20 -25.14
N GLU A 258 3.57 -29.90 -23.91
CA GLU A 258 2.88 -29.05 -22.95
C GLU A 258 3.58 -27.70 -22.79
N MET A 259 2.80 -26.63 -22.61
CA MET A 259 3.31 -25.26 -22.46
C MET A 259 3.77 -25.01 -21.01
N TYR A 260 5.02 -24.58 -20.85
CA TYR A 260 5.61 -24.17 -19.57
C TYR A 260 6.27 -22.78 -19.68
N PRO A 261 6.54 -22.10 -18.56
CA PRO A 261 7.32 -20.87 -18.56
C PRO A 261 8.68 -21.05 -19.26
N PRO A 262 9.20 -20.03 -19.95
CA PRO A 262 10.46 -20.13 -20.69
C PRO A 262 11.63 -20.39 -19.74
N THR A 263 12.78 -20.80 -20.26
CA THR A 263 13.99 -20.92 -19.43
C THR A 263 14.61 -19.55 -19.15
N VAL A 264 15.46 -19.45 -18.12
CA VAL A 264 16.27 -18.23 -17.88
C VAL A 264 17.27 -17.99 -19.03
N ALA A 265 17.66 -19.04 -19.76
CA ALA A 265 18.48 -18.90 -20.97
C ALA A 265 17.73 -18.17 -22.10
N ASP A 266 16.43 -18.43 -22.27
CA ASP A 266 15.60 -17.83 -23.33
C ASP A 266 14.97 -16.47 -22.94
N ALA A 267 14.72 -16.28 -21.65
CA ALA A 267 14.21 -15.05 -21.06
C ALA A 267 15.14 -14.65 -19.90
N PRO A 268 16.18 -13.84 -20.16
CA PRO A 268 17.22 -13.51 -19.19
C PRO A 268 16.69 -12.58 -18.11
N VAL A 269 15.98 -13.16 -17.15
CA VAL A 269 15.45 -12.48 -15.97
C VAL A 269 16.07 -13.10 -14.72
N LYS A 270 16.35 -12.26 -13.73
CA LYS A 270 16.90 -12.74 -12.46
C LYS A 270 15.90 -13.67 -11.76
N MET A 271 16.32 -14.89 -11.45
CA MET A 271 15.58 -15.86 -10.65
C MET A 271 16.42 -16.28 -9.44
N SER A 272 15.76 -16.60 -8.33
CA SER A 272 16.38 -17.07 -7.09
C SER A 272 16.39 -18.60 -7.06
N TYR A 273 17.39 -19.19 -7.72
CA TYR A 273 17.67 -20.61 -7.66
C TYR A 273 19.01 -20.88 -6.93
N PRO A 274 19.21 -22.07 -6.34
CA PRO A 274 20.50 -22.50 -5.84
C PRO A 274 21.59 -22.42 -6.93
N PRO A 275 22.84 -22.04 -6.58
CA PRO A 275 23.90 -21.74 -7.55
C PRO A 275 24.33 -22.93 -8.42
N GLY A 276 23.94 -24.17 -8.08
CA GLY A 276 24.24 -25.37 -8.85
C GLY A 276 23.25 -25.70 -9.97
N ILE A 277 22.12 -24.97 -10.08
CA ILE A 277 21.11 -25.24 -11.11
C ILE A 277 21.43 -24.40 -12.36
N PRO A 278 21.64 -25.01 -13.53
CA PRO A 278 22.01 -24.28 -14.74
C PRO A 278 20.80 -23.48 -15.31
N PRO A 279 21.02 -22.34 -15.99
CA PRO A 279 19.94 -21.47 -16.49
C PRO A 279 18.91 -22.17 -17.40
N GLU A 280 19.32 -23.21 -18.13
CA GLU A 280 18.45 -24.01 -19.00
C GLU A 280 17.46 -24.88 -18.20
N ALA A 281 17.75 -25.15 -16.93
CA ALA A 281 16.87 -25.88 -16.01
C ALA A 281 16.06 -24.95 -15.10
N GLN A 282 16.24 -23.63 -15.21
CA GLN A 282 15.52 -22.63 -14.41
C GLN A 282 14.37 -22.04 -15.22
N MET A 283 13.17 -21.99 -14.63
CA MET A 283 12.03 -21.35 -15.27
C MET A 283 12.03 -19.85 -14.98
N ALA A 284 11.90 -19.04 -16.02
CA ALA A 284 11.77 -17.59 -15.95
C ALA A 284 10.29 -17.20 -15.74
N ILE A 285 10.00 -16.59 -14.59
CA ILE A 285 8.65 -16.23 -14.13
C ILE A 285 8.65 -14.79 -13.61
N GLY A 286 7.51 -14.08 -13.63
CA GLY A 286 7.41 -12.71 -13.11
C GLY A 286 7.93 -12.55 -11.67
N GLN A 287 7.64 -13.49 -10.78
CA GLN A 287 8.16 -13.52 -9.41
C GLN A 287 9.49 -14.31 -9.33
N GLU A 288 10.57 -13.63 -8.94
CA GLU A 288 11.93 -14.17 -8.81
C GLU A 288 12.09 -15.40 -7.87
N VAL A 289 11.18 -15.66 -6.94
CA VAL A 289 11.27 -16.75 -5.94
C VAL A 289 10.38 -17.95 -6.24
N PHE A 290 9.57 -17.93 -7.31
CA PHE A 290 8.63 -19.02 -7.60
C PHE A 290 9.29 -20.33 -8.03
N GLY A 291 10.59 -20.31 -8.33
CA GLY A 291 11.42 -21.52 -8.47
C GLY A 291 11.60 -22.32 -7.18
N LEU A 292 11.18 -21.79 -6.03
CA LEU A 292 11.29 -22.45 -4.72
C LEU A 292 10.40 -23.70 -4.58
N LEU A 293 9.18 -23.67 -5.12
CA LEU A 293 8.17 -24.72 -4.90
C LEU A 293 7.45 -25.08 -6.20
N PRO A 294 7.30 -26.38 -6.53
CA PRO A 294 6.50 -26.83 -7.67
C PRO A 294 5.05 -26.31 -7.67
N GLY A 295 4.44 -26.13 -6.49
CA GLY A 295 3.10 -25.55 -6.36
C GLY A 295 3.00 -24.10 -6.87
N LEU A 296 4.07 -23.30 -6.70
CA LEU A 296 4.14 -21.94 -7.25
C LEU A 296 4.37 -21.95 -8.76
N GLY A 297 5.25 -22.84 -9.24
CA GLY A 297 5.47 -23.07 -10.67
C GLY A 297 4.20 -23.55 -11.40
N MET A 298 3.38 -24.36 -10.74
CA MET A 298 2.08 -24.82 -11.26
C MET A 298 1.13 -23.64 -11.52
N PHE A 299 0.90 -22.77 -10.54
CA PHE A 299 0.06 -21.59 -10.74
C PHE A 299 0.65 -20.61 -11.76
N ALA A 300 1.97 -20.39 -11.74
CA ALA A 300 2.64 -19.56 -12.74
C ALA A 300 2.42 -20.10 -14.17
N THR A 301 2.45 -21.42 -14.34
CA THR A 301 2.16 -22.08 -15.63
C THR A 301 0.70 -21.91 -16.03
N LEU A 302 -0.24 -22.11 -15.10
CA LEU A 302 -1.68 -21.94 -15.38
C LEU A 302 -2.01 -20.51 -15.82
N TRP A 303 -1.49 -19.49 -15.13
CA TRP A 303 -1.73 -18.10 -15.47
C TRP A 303 -1.03 -17.66 -16.76
N LEU A 304 0.14 -18.22 -17.08
CA LEU A 304 0.79 -18.01 -18.37
C LEU A 304 -0.05 -18.58 -19.51
N ARG A 305 -0.57 -19.81 -19.36
CA ARG A 305 -1.46 -20.44 -20.34
C ARG A 305 -2.74 -19.63 -20.52
N GLU A 306 -3.36 -19.20 -19.42
CA GLU A 306 -4.57 -18.37 -19.47
C GLU A 306 -4.32 -17.04 -20.18
N HIS A 307 -3.21 -16.36 -19.88
CA HIS A 307 -2.84 -15.13 -20.60
C HIS A 307 -2.73 -15.37 -22.11
N ASN A 308 -1.98 -16.38 -22.53
CA ASN A 308 -1.83 -16.67 -23.96
C ASN A 308 -3.15 -17.09 -24.63
N ARG A 309 -4.02 -17.82 -23.91
CA ARG A 309 -5.37 -18.21 -24.38
C ARG A 309 -6.29 -16.99 -24.55
N VAL A 310 -6.26 -16.05 -23.62
CA VAL A 310 -7.03 -14.80 -23.71
C VAL A 310 -6.51 -13.92 -24.83
N CYS A 311 -5.19 -13.84 -25.05
CA CYS A 311 -4.62 -13.15 -26.20
C CYS A 311 -5.15 -13.71 -27.54
N ASP A 312 -5.26 -15.04 -27.67
CA ASP A 312 -5.84 -15.67 -28.87
C ASP A 312 -7.32 -15.30 -29.07
N ILE A 313 -8.11 -15.25 -28.00
CA ILE A 313 -9.51 -14.82 -28.05
C ILE A 313 -9.63 -13.35 -28.46
N LEU A 314 -8.84 -12.48 -27.84
CA LEU A 314 -8.87 -11.05 -28.13
C LEU A 314 -8.37 -10.75 -29.55
N LYS A 315 -7.35 -11.47 -30.04
CA LYS A 315 -6.86 -11.33 -31.41
C LYS A 315 -7.89 -11.80 -32.44
N ALA A 316 -8.65 -12.84 -32.13
CA ALA A 316 -9.75 -13.30 -33.00
C ALA A 316 -10.89 -12.28 -33.08
N GLU A 317 -11.22 -11.62 -31.96
CA GLU A 317 -12.24 -10.57 -31.90
C GLU A 317 -11.73 -9.26 -32.54
N HIS A 318 -10.46 -8.93 -32.35
CA HIS A 318 -9.82 -7.69 -32.77
C HIS A 318 -8.59 -7.94 -33.64
N PRO A 319 -8.76 -8.34 -34.92
CA PRO A 319 -7.64 -8.68 -35.81
C PRO A 319 -6.74 -7.47 -36.15
N THR A 320 -7.21 -6.25 -35.88
CA THR A 320 -6.46 -5.00 -36.13
C THR A 320 -5.65 -4.52 -34.93
N TRP A 321 -5.77 -5.17 -33.76
CA TRP A 321 -5.00 -4.77 -32.59
C TRP A 321 -3.54 -5.20 -32.70
N ASP A 322 -2.65 -4.36 -32.18
CA ASP A 322 -1.23 -4.67 -32.10
C ASP A 322 -0.89 -5.51 -30.87
N ASP A 323 0.37 -5.94 -30.78
CA ASP A 323 0.88 -6.73 -29.67
C ASP A 323 0.69 -6.04 -28.31
N GLU A 324 0.93 -4.72 -28.25
CA GLU A 324 0.86 -3.97 -26.99
C GLU A 324 -0.57 -3.90 -26.47
N GLN A 325 -1.54 -3.54 -27.33
CA GLN A 325 -2.94 -3.46 -26.94
C GLN A 325 -3.48 -4.83 -26.53
N LEU A 326 -3.11 -5.90 -27.23
CA LEU A 326 -3.46 -7.27 -26.84
C LEU A 326 -2.88 -7.61 -25.46
N PHE A 327 -1.59 -7.38 -25.24
CA PHE A 327 -0.93 -7.68 -23.97
C PHE A 327 -1.57 -6.92 -22.79
N GLN A 328 -1.77 -5.61 -22.93
CA GLN A 328 -2.32 -4.77 -21.86
C GLN A 328 -3.78 -5.10 -21.57
N THR A 329 -4.61 -5.33 -22.60
CA THR A 329 -6.01 -5.71 -22.42
C THR A 329 -6.11 -7.09 -21.74
N THR A 330 -5.29 -8.06 -22.17
CA THR A 330 -5.23 -9.36 -21.51
C THR A 330 -4.82 -9.24 -20.05
N ARG A 331 -3.82 -8.41 -19.72
CA ARG A 331 -3.42 -8.18 -18.32
C ARG A 331 -4.60 -7.68 -17.47
N LEU A 332 -5.42 -6.76 -17.99
CA LEU A 332 -6.62 -6.28 -17.30
C LEU A 332 -7.65 -7.39 -17.09
N VAL A 333 -7.86 -8.26 -18.08
CA VAL A 333 -8.72 -9.45 -17.94
C VAL A 333 -8.21 -10.35 -16.83
N ILE A 334 -6.92 -10.71 -16.84
CA ILE A 334 -6.30 -11.59 -15.82
C ILE A 334 -6.42 -11.01 -14.40
N ILE A 335 -6.27 -9.68 -14.23
CA ILE A 335 -6.50 -9.02 -12.94
C ILE A 335 -7.96 -9.18 -12.50
N GLY A 336 -8.92 -8.98 -13.42
CA GLY A 336 -10.34 -9.18 -13.15
C GLY A 336 -10.68 -10.62 -12.76
N GLU A 337 -10.17 -11.60 -13.51
CA GLU A 337 -10.36 -13.02 -13.20
C GLU A 337 -9.77 -13.37 -11.83
N THR A 338 -8.58 -12.86 -11.53
CA THR A 338 -7.92 -13.06 -10.23
C THR A 338 -8.80 -12.53 -9.10
N ILE A 339 -9.25 -11.28 -9.17
CA ILE A 339 -10.08 -10.67 -8.11
C ILE A 339 -11.39 -11.44 -7.93
N ARG A 340 -12.02 -11.86 -9.03
CA ARG A 340 -13.25 -12.66 -8.98
C ARG A 340 -13.05 -13.98 -8.26
N ILE A 341 -12.06 -14.79 -8.69
CA ILE A 341 -11.75 -16.08 -8.07
C ILE A 341 -11.40 -15.89 -6.59
N VAL A 342 -10.68 -14.81 -6.26
CA VAL A 342 -10.33 -14.51 -4.86
C VAL A 342 -11.59 -14.24 -4.02
N ILE A 343 -12.50 -13.39 -4.47
CA ILE A 343 -13.70 -13.04 -3.67
C ILE A 343 -14.69 -14.21 -3.59
N GLU A 344 -15.03 -14.81 -4.73
CA GLU A 344 -16.16 -15.75 -4.83
C GLU A 344 -15.79 -17.20 -4.50
N GLU A 345 -14.51 -17.57 -4.54
CA GLU A 345 -14.07 -18.94 -4.22
C GLU A 345 -13.08 -18.98 -3.05
N TYR A 346 -12.00 -18.21 -3.10
CA TYR A 346 -10.95 -18.26 -2.08
C TYR A 346 -11.42 -17.71 -0.72
N VAL A 347 -11.94 -16.47 -0.70
CA VAL A 347 -12.48 -15.85 0.52
C VAL A 347 -13.78 -16.55 0.95
N GLN A 348 -14.60 -17.01 0.00
CA GLN A 348 -15.78 -17.81 0.30
C GLN A 348 -15.42 -19.06 1.10
N HIS A 349 -14.46 -19.85 0.61
CA HIS A 349 -13.96 -21.05 1.30
C HIS A 349 -13.36 -20.70 2.66
N LEU A 350 -12.46 -19.71 2.70
CA LEU A 350 -11.78 -19.29 3.91
C LEU A 350 -12.75 -18.83 5.01
N SER A 351 -13.79 -18.08 4.64
CA SER A 351 -14.78 -17.56 5.60
C SER A 351 -15.71 -18.63 6.16
N GLY A 352 -15.99 -19.68 5.38
CA GLY A 352 -17.01 -20.68 5.71
C GLY A 352 -18.44 -20.14 5.74
N TYR A 353 -18.68 -18.95 5.18
CA TYR A 353 -20.00 -18.31 5.22
C TYR A 353 -20.99 -18.97 4.26
N LEU A 354 -22.26 -18.93 4.65
CA LEU A 354 -23.40 -19.36 3.85
C LEU A 354 -23.91 -18.23 2.95
N LEU A 355 -23.60 -16.97 3.28
CA LEU A 355 -23.71 -15.86 2.34
C LEU A 355 -22.77 -16.11 1.16
N GLN A 356 -23.32 -16.16 -0.05
CA GLN A 356 -22.54 -16.23 -1.27
C GLN A 356 -21.93 -14.85 -1.55
N LEU A 357 -20.64 -14.70 -1.29
CA LEU A 357 -19.89 -13.50 -1.64
C LEU A 357 -19.96 -13.27 -3.16
N LYS A 358 -19.91 -12.00 -3.56
CA LYS A 358 -20.09 -11.60 -4.96
C LYS A 358 -19.05 -10.56 -5.32
N PHE A 359 -18.35 -10.77 -6.42
CA PHE A 359 -17.55 -9.73 -7.03
C PHE A 359 -18.42 -8.91 -7.98
N ASP A 360 -18.83 -7.73 -7.51
CA ASP A 360 -19.61 -6.78 -8.29
C ASP A 360 -19.22 -5.33 -7.90
N PRO A 361 -18.31 -4.71 -8.65
CA PRO A 361 -17.86 -3.34 -8.38
C PRO A 361 -18.99 -2.30 -8.37
N THR A 362 -20.10 -2.56 -9.06
CA THR A 362 -21.22 -1.61 -9.15
C THR A 362 -21.90 -1.37 -7.80
N LEU A 363 -21.73 -2.30 -6.84
CA LEU A 363 -22.22 -2.15 -5.48
C LEU A 363 -21.60 -0.97 -4.73
N LEU A 364 -20.42 -0.49 -5.15
CA LEU A 364 -19.72 0.63 -4.51
C LEU A 364 -19.84 1.96 -5.26
N PHE A 365 -20.45 2.00 -6.45
CA PHE A 365 -20.48 3.22 -7.28
C PHE A 365 -21.21 4.40 -6.63
N ASN A 366 -22.16 4.11 -5.74
CA ASN A 366 -22.92 5.12 -5.00
C ASN A 366 -22.45 5.23 -3.54
N SER A 367 -21.22 4.81 -3.24
CA SER A 367 -20.63 4.83 -1.90
C SER A 367 -19.37 5.70 -1.89
N ASN A 368 -19.04 6.27 -0.74
CA ASN A 368 -17.78 6.99 -0.56
C ASN A 368 -16.63 5.98 -0.41
N PHE A 369 -16.06 5.56 -1.54
CA PHE A 369 -14.99 4.57 -1.58
C PHE A 369 -13.79 5.06 -2.40
N GLN A 370 -12.60 4.95 -1.83
CA GLN A 370 -11.35 5.34 -2.50
C GLN A 370 -10.74 4.16 -3.26
N TYR A 371 -10.58 4.30 -4.59
CA TYR A 371 -9.94 3.31 -5.46
C TYR A 371 -8.41 3.43 -5.45
N GLY A 372 -7.83 3.10 -4.30
CA GLY A 372 -6.39 2.96 -4.13
C GLY A 372 -6.09 2.09 -2.91
N ASN A 373 -4.91 1.49 -2.88
CA ASN A 373 -4.47 0.65 -1.78
C ASN A 373 -2.99 0.88 -1.46
N ARG A 374 -2.64 0.68 -0.19
CA ARG A 374 -1.27 0.61 0.29
C ARG A 374 -1.16 -0.60 1.20
N ILE A 375 -0.32 -1.55 0.83
CA ILE A 375 -0.15 -2.77 1.62
C ILE A 375 0.47 -2.40 2.96
N SER A 376 -0.13 -2.90 4.04
CA SER A 376 0.35 -2.66 5.39
C SER A 376 1.32 -3.76 5.84
N LEU A 377 2.22 -3.39 6.75
CA LEU A 377 3.14 -4.33 7.40
C LEU A 377 2.36 -5.38 8.20
N GLU A 378 1.32 -4.95 8.90
CA GLU A 378 0.41 -5.80 9.68
C GLU A 378 -0.21 -6.88 8.80
N PHE A 379 -0.64 -6.52 7.58
CA PHE A 379 -1.23 -7.46 6.66
C PHE A 379 -0.20 -8.48 6.16
N SER A 380 1.04 -8.05 5.91
CA SER A 380 2.15 -8.94 5.58
C SER A 380 2.38 -9.97 6.70
N GLN A 381 2.54 -9.51 7.94
CA GLN A 381 2.74 -10.36 9.12
C GLN A 381 1.56 -11.33 9.35
N LEU A 382 0.33 -10.85 9.21
CA LEU A 382 -0.89 -11.64 9.35
C LEU A 382 -0.95 -12.82 8.37
N TYR A 383 -0.46 -12.65 7.13
CA TYR A 383 -0.56 -13.64 6.06
C TYR A 383 0.53 -14.72 6.07
N HIS A 384 1.34 -14.82 7.13
CA HIS A 384 2.39 -15.84 7.25
C HIS A 384 1.80 -17.23 7.63
N TRP A 385 0.91 -17.76 6.80
CA TRP A 385 0.12 -19.00 7.02
C TRP A 385 0.89 -20.30 6.75
N HIS A 386 2.12 -20.37 7.23
CA HIS A 386 2.98 -21.55 7.15
C HIS A 386 2.40 -22.84 7.77
N PRO A 387 1.49 -22.79 8.77
CA PRO A 387 0.82 -24.01 9.25
C PRO A 387 0.05 -24.78 8.17
N LEU A 388 -0.35 -24.14 7.06
CA LEU A 388 -1.04 -24.81 5.95
C LEU A 388 -0.22 -25.93 5.33
N MET A 389 1.11 -25.81 5.35
CA MET A 389 2.00 -26.76 4.69
C MET A 389 2.01 -28.12 5.41
N PRO A 390 1.95 -29.24 4.67
CA PRO A 390 1.82 -30.59 5.24
C PRO A 390 3.15 -31.08 5.82
N ASP A 391 3.24 -32.34 6.23
CA ASP A 391 4.52 -32.96 6.61
C ASP A 391 5.30 -33.50 5.40
N SER A 392 4.59 -33.96 4.38
CA SER A 392 5.09 -34.45 3.09
C SER A 392 4.07 -34.14 1.98
N PHE A 393 4.47 -34.25 0.71
CA PHE A 393 3.63 -33.95 -0.45
C PHE A 393 3.31 -35.24 -1.21
N PHE A 394 2.03 -35.59 -1.33
CA PHE A 394 1.60 -36.82 -2.01
C PHE A 394 1.18 -36.51 -3.45
N ILE A 395 1.90 -37.03 -4.44
CA ILE A 395 1.65 -36.76 -5.86
C ILE A 395 1.63 -38.08 -6.64
N ASN A 396 0.49 -38.43 -7.23
CA ASN A 396 0.33 -39.63 -8.06
C ASN A 396 0.82 -40.95 -7.41
N GLY A 397 0.66 -41.07 -6.09
CA GLY A 397 1.08 -42.24 -5.30
C GLY A 397 2.49 -42.15 -4.72
N ASP A 398 3.28 -41.16 -5.12
CA ASP A 398 4.60 -40.89 -4.54
C ASP A 398 4.46 -39.94 -3.33
N GLU A 399 5.26 -40.18 -2.29
CA GLU A 399 5.41 -39.28 -1.15
C GLU A 399 6.74 -38.54 -1.26
N LEU A 400 6.68 -37.22 -1.41
CA LEU A 400 7.86 -36.36 -1.48
C LEU A 400 8.09 -35.63 -0.17
N GLU A 401 9.27 -35.77 0.39
CA GLU A 401 9.72 -34.96 1.52
C GLU A 401 10.06 -33.53 1.06
N TYR A 402 10.10 -32.57 2.00
CA TYR A 402 10.48 -31.19 1.71
C TYR A 402 11.81 -31.04 0.96
N ARG A 403 12.81 -31.88 1.26
CA ARG A 403 14.11 -31.84 0.57
C ARG A 403 14.02 -32.23 -0.91
N GLN A 404 13.04 -33.07 -1.25
CA GLN A 404 12.77 -33.50 -2.62
C GLN A 404 11.80 -32.54 -3.33
N PHE A 405 11.02 -31.76 -2.59
CA PHE A 405 10.05 -30.81 -3.14
C PHE A 405 10.63 -29.40 -3.35
N LEU A 406 11.42 -28.89 -2.41
CA LEU A 406 12.04 -27.56 -2.46
C LEU A 406 13.08 -27.47 -3.59
N PHE A 407 13.00 -26.43 -4.41
CA PHE A 407 13.88 -26.14 -5.55
C PHE A 407 13.98 -27.27 -6.58
N ASN A 408 13.05 -28.22 -6.58
CA ASN A 408 13.05 -29.31 -7.55
C ASN A 408 12.41 -28.85 -8.86
N THR A 409 13.26 -28.67 -9.88
CA THR A 409 12.87 -28.13 -11.19
C THR A 409 12.17 -29.16 -12.09
N SER A 410 12.25 -30.46 -11.77
CA SER A 410 11.67 -31.52 -12.61
C SER A 410 10.30 -31.98 -12.16
N VAL A 411 9.87 -31.78 -10.90
CA VAL A 411 8.56 -32.23 -10.40
C VAL A 411 7.42 -31.70 -11.28
N LEU A 412 7.50 -30.43 -11.68
CA LEU A 412 6.47 -29.79 -12.49
C LEU A 412 6.31 -30.46 -13.86
N THR A 413 7.41 -30.71 -14.57
CA THR A 413 7.41 -31.30 -15.91
C THR A 413 7.24 -32.82 -15.89
N HIS A 414 7.76 -33.50 -14.87
CA HIS A 414 7.68 -34.96 -14.71
C HIS A 414 6.24 -35.44 -14.47
N TYR A 415 5.50 -34.81 -13.56
CA TYR A 415 4.11 -35.21 -13.28
C TYR A 415 3.12 -34.54 -14.22
N GLY A 416 3.40 -33.31 -14.66
CA GLY A 416 2.46 -32.48 -15.40
C GLY A 416 1.46 -31.74 -14.51
N ILE A 417 0.85 -30.69 -15.06
CA ILE A 417 -0.05 -29.79 -14.33
C ILE A 417 -1.28 -30.52 -13.81
N GLU A 418 -1.89 -31.41 -14.61
CA GLU A 418 -3.13 -32.09 -14.25
C GLU A 418 -3.00 -32.96 -13.00
N LYS A 419 -1.91 -33.72 -12.91
CA LYS A 419 -1.65 -34.60 -11.75
C LYS A 419 -1.34 -33.80 -10.49
N LEU A 420 -0.62 -32.68 -10.63
CA LEU A 420 -0.34 -31.78 -9.52
C LEU A 420 -1.62 -31.12 -9.00
N VAL A 421 -2.47 -30.64 -9.90
CA VAL A 421 -3.76 -30.05 -9.50
C VAL A 421 -4.65 -31.07 -8.79
N ASP A 422 -4.78 -32.29 -9.33
CA ASP A 422 -5.59 -33.34 -8.67
C ASP A 422 -5.02 -33.71 -7.29
N ALA A 423 -3.70 -33.91 -7.20
CA ALA A 423 -3.01 -34.22 -5.95
C ALA A 423 -3.20 -33.12 -4.88
N PHE A 424 -2.92 -31.86 -5.24
CA PHE A 424 -3.04 -30.74 -4.32
C PHE A 424 -4.50 -30.41 -3.97
N SER A 425 -5.44 -30.74 -4.85
CA SER A 425 -6.87 -30.56 -4.56
C SER A 425 -7.42 -31.62 -3.59
N ARG A 426 -6.74 -32.77 -3.47
CA ARG A 426 -7.14 -33.87 -2.58
C ARG A 426 -6.39 -33.88 -1.25
N GLN A 427 -5.15 -33.41 -1.22
CA GLN A 427 -4.35 -33.39 -0.01
C GLN A 427 -4.78 -32.24 0.92
N VAL A 428 -5.14 -32.58 2.15
CA VAL A 428 -5.58 -31.62 3.18
C VAL A 428 -4.43 -30.72 3.64
N ALA A 429 -4.72 -29.45 3.89
CA ALA A 429 -3.81 -28.46 4.47
C ALA A 429 -3.96 -28.42 6.01
N GLY A 430 -2.95 -27.85 6.69
CA GLY A 430 -2.98 -27.70 8.15
C GLY A 430 -3.82 -26.51 8.63
N GLN A 431 -4.39 -26.61 9.83
CA GLN A 431 -5.08 -25.52 10.50
C GLN A 431 -4.11 -24.37 10.85
N ILE A 432 -4.51 -23.11 10.65
CA ILE A 432 -3.65 -21.93 10.86
C ILE A 432 -3.57 -21.52 12.33
N GLY A 433 -4.71 -21.22 12.95
CA GLY A 433 -4.75 -20.76 14.35
C GLY A 433 -4.67 -21.90 15.37
N GLY A 434 -4.57 -21.56 16.65
CA GLY A 434 -4.58 -22.49 17.79
C GLY A 434 -3.22 -23.10 18.15
N GLY A 435 -2.11 -22.59 17.62
CA GLY A 435 -0.75 -23.00 17.97
C GLY A 435 -0.33 -24.42 17.54
N HIS A 436 0.93 -24.75 17.81
CA HIS A 436 1.57 -26.07 17.62
C HIS A 436 1.35 -26.74 16.25
N ASN A 437 1.37 -25.98 15.15
CA ASN A 437 1.11 -26.55 13.82
C ASN A 437 2.01 -26.05 12.68
N ILE A 438 3.10 -25.31 12.96
CA ILE A 438 4.09 -24.92 11.94
C ILE A 438 5.09 -26.07 11.72
N ASN A 439 5.21 -26.58 10.50
CA ASN A 439 6.18 -27.63 10.17
C ASN A 439 7.62 -27.20 10.52
N ALA A 440 8.41 -28.11 11.10
CA ALA A 440 9.78 -27.86 11.55
C ALA A 440 10.73 -27.30 10.47
N VAL A 441 10.49 -27.60 9.19
CA VAL A 441 11.30 -27.12 8.06
C VAL A 441 11.20 -25.60 7.89
N VAL A 442 10.06 -25.00 8.27
CA VAL A 442 9.75 -23.57 8.03
C VAL A 442 9.62 -22.74 9.30
N THR A 443 9.95 -23.29 10.48
CA THR A 443 9.93 -22.54 11.76
C THR A 443 10.87 -21.34 11.76
N SER A 444 11.98 -21.41 11.01
CA SER A 444 12.90 -20.29 10.85
C SER A 444 12.23 -19.04 10.25
N VAL A 445 11.17 -19.21 9.46
CA VAL A 445 10.39 -18.09 8.93
C VAL A 445 9.62 -17.42 10.07
N ALA A 446 8.92 -18.18 10.91
CA ALA A 446 8.19 -17.65 12.06
C ALA A 446 9.12 -16.90 13.05
N VAL A 447 10.32 -17.43 13.30
CA VAL A 447 11.35 -16.75 14.11
C VAL A 447 11.71 -15.40 13.51
N ARG A 448 11.96 -15.34 12.19
CA ARG A 448 12.29 -14.09 11.49
C ARG A 448 11.12 -13.10 11.50
N THR A 449 9.89 -13.57 11.33
CA THR A 449 8.67 -12.77 11.40
C THR A 449 8.53 -12.08 12.76
N ILE A 450 8.78 -12.79 13.87
CA ILE A 450 8.80 -12.22 15.22
C ILE A 450 9.93 -11.18 15.37
N LYS A 451 11.14 -11.51 14.91
CA LYS A 451 12.29 -10.58 14.97
C LYS A 451 12.02 -9.30 14.19
N GLU A 452 11.45 -9.41 12.99
CA GLU A 452 11.04 -8.27 12.17
C GLU A 452 9.98 -7.43 12.86
N SER A 453 8.94 -8.04 13.45
CA SER A 453 7.89 -7.35 14.21
C SER A 453 8.47 -6.50 15.34
N ARG A 454 9.47 -7.01 16.06
CA ARG A 454 10.17 -6.29 17.14
C ARG A 454 11.03 -5.15 16.62
N GLN A 455 11.81 -5.39 15.57
CA GLN A 455 12.67 -4.36 14.95
C GLN A 455 11.83 -3.22 14.36
N LEU A 456 10.64 -3.53 13.85
CA LEU A 456 9.69 -2.56 13.33
C LEU A 456 8.77 -1.99 14.42
N ARG A 457 8.99 -2.32 15.71
CA ARG A 457 8.27 -1.76 16.86
C ARG A 457 6.75 -1.84 16.69
N MET A 458 6.25 -3.03 16.32
CA MET A 458 4.80 -3.27 16.27
C MET A 458 4.19 -3.17 17.67
N GLN A 459 3.04 -2.50 17.78
CA GLN A 459 2.29 -2.42 19.04
C GLN A 459 1.79 -3.82 19.48
N PRO A 460 1.45 -4.00 20.78
CA PRO A 460 0.97 -5.28 21.25
C PRO A 460 -0.38 -5.66 20.63
N PHE A 461 -0.69 -6.96 20.67
CA PHE A 461 -1.86 -7.56 20.03
C PHE A 461 -3.19 -6.92 20.46
N ASN A 462 -3.32 -6.57 21.75
CA ASN A 462 -4.52 -5.92 22.27
C ASN A 462 -4.76 -4.50 21.69
N GLU A 463 -3.71 -3.76 21.33
CA GLU A 463 -3.86 -2.46 20.65
C GLU A 463 -4.43 -2.63 19.24
N TYR A 464 -3.98 -3.66 18.51
CA TYR A 464 -4.58 -4.01 17.23
C TYR A 464 -6.03 -4.49 17.38
N ARG A 465 -6.35 -5.27 18.42
CA ARG A 465 -7.74 -5.66 18.70
C ARG A 465 -8.64 -4.43 18.86
N LYS A 466 -8.24 -3.47 19.70
CA LYS A 466 -8.98 -2.20 19.86
C LYS A 466 -9.10 -1.44 18.54
N ARG A 467 -8.02 -1.36 17.75
CA ARG A 467 -8.01 -0.68 16.44
C ARG A 467 -9.00 -1.28 15.44
N PHE A 468 -9.30 -2.56 15.54
CA PHE A 468 -10.28 -3.28 14.73
C PHE A 468 -11.65 -3.45 15.42
N ASN A 469 -11.93 -2.65 16.46
CA ASN A 469 -13.18 -2.66 17.23
C ASN A 469 -13.48 -4.00 17.91
N LEU A 470 -12.44 -4.69 18.39
CA LEU A 470 -12.52 -5.88 19.23
C LEU A 470 -12.16 -5.53 20.67
N GLU A 471 -12.80 -6.23 21.60
CA GLU A 471 -12.46 -6.15 23.02
C GLU A 471 -11.06 -6.75 23.25
N PRO A 472 -10.16 -6.06 23.99
CA PRO A 472 -8.87 -6.61 24.39
C PRO A 472 -9.07 -7.83 25.31
N TYR A 473 -8.15 -8.80 25.24
CA TYR A 473 -8.16 -9.92 26.16
C TYR A 473 -7.65 -9.47 27.54
N THR A 474 -8.31 -9.91 28.61
CA THR A 474 -7.96 -9.57 29.99
C THR A 474 -7.01 -10.58 30.65
N SER A 475 -6.86 -11.77 30.07
CA SER A 475 -5.92 -12.80 30.54
C SER A 475 -5.59 -13.81 29.44
N PHE A 476 -4.47 -14.53 29.60
CA PHE A 476 -4.08 -15.61 28.68
C PHE A 476 -5.09 -16.77 28.67
N ARG A 477 -5.79 -17.02 29.78
CA ARG A 477 -6.86 -18.03 29.88
C ARG A 477 -8.14 -17.64 29.14
N GLN A 478 -8.38 -16.34 28.95
CA GLN A 478 -9.47 -15.86 28.08
C GLN A 478 -9.06 -15.93 26.61
N PHE A 479 -7.77 -15.71 26.33
CA PHE A 479 -7.20 -15.76 24.98
C PHE A 479 -7.18 -17.18 24.39
N THR A 480 -6.93 -18.20 25.22
CA THR A 480 -6.95 -19.60 24.80
C THR A 480 -7.45 -20.54 25.88
N ALA A 481 -8.35 -21.46 25.51
CA ALA A 481 -8.77 -22.56 26.36
C ALA A 481 -7.68 -23.62 26.63
N ASN A 482 -6.55 -23.57 25.91
CA ASN A 482 -5.41 -24.47 26.16
C ASN A 482 -4.58 -23.98 27.35
N GLU A 483 -4.77 -24.63 28.50
CA GLU A 483 -4.07 -24.32 29.76
C GLU A 483 -2.53 -24.40 29.65
N GLU A 484 -1.99 -25.26 28.78
CA GLU A 484 -0.53 -25.34 28.53
C GLU A 484 -0.03 -24.06 27.84
N ILE A 485 -0.69 -23.65 26.75
CA ILE A 485 -0.33 -22.42 26.00
C ILE A 485 -0.54 -21.19 26.89
N ALA A 486 -1.65 -21.12 27.63
CA ALA A 486 -1.93 -20.00 28.51
C ALA A 486 -0.87 -19.87 29.63
N GLY A 487 -0.50 -20.98 30.26
CA GLY A 487 0.52 -21.01 31.31
C GLY A 487 1.91 -20.63 30.79
N GLU A 488 2.32 -21.15 29.63
CA GLU A 488 3.60 -20.79 29.02
C GLU A 488 3.65 -19.32 28.56
N LEU A 489 2.56 -18.78 27.99
CA LEU A 489 2.49 -17.37 27.62
C LEU A 489 2.54 -16.44 28.85
N GLU A 490 1.85 -16.80 29.93
CA GLU A 490 1.90 -16.06 31.19
C GLU A 490 3.31 -16.08 31.79
N GLU A 491 3.99 -17.23 31.75
CA GLU A 491 5.39 -17.34 32.17
C GLU A 491 6.32 -16.48 31.31
N LEU A 492 6.15 -16.48 29.99
CA LEU A 492 7.04 -15.79 29.06
C LEU A 492 6.82 -14.26 29.04
N TYR A 493 5.58 -13.81 28.85
CA TYR A 493 5.23 -12.40 28.68
C TYR A 493 4.91 -11.68 29.99
N GLY A 494 4.36 -12.38 30.99
CA GLY A 494 3.92 -11.82 32.27
C GLY A 494 2.61 -11.02 32.24
N ASP A 495 2.29 -10.36 31.12
CA ASP A 495 1.08 -9.56 30.95
C ASP A 495 0.47 -9.78 29.56
N ILE A 496 -0.86 -9.92 29.47
CA ILE A 496 -1.59 -10.11 28.22
C ILE A 496 -1.50 -8.87 27.31
N ASP A 497 -1.36 -7.68 27.90
CA ASP A 497 -1.17 -6.43 27.16
C ASP A 497 0.25 -6.31 26.58
N ALA A 498 1.14 -7.27 26.87
CA ALA A 498 2.47 -7.39 26.26
C ALA A 498 2.57 -8.54 25.25
N LEU A 499 1.46 -9.18 24.87
CA LEU A 499 1.46 -10.20 23.83
C LEU A 499 1.74 -9.56 22.46
N GLU A 500 2.72 -10.09 21.72
CA GLU A 500 3.09 -9.60 20.39
C GLU A 500 2.05 -9.95 19.32
N PHE A 501 1.98 -9.16 18.25
CA PHE A 501 1.00 -9.31 17.17
C PHE A 501 1.01 -10.70 16.51
N TYR A 502 2.13 -11.12 15.92
CA TYR A 502 2.19 -12.40 15.18
C TYR A 502 1.95 -13.64 16.06
N PRO A 503 2.57 -13.77 17.26
CA PRO A 503 2.22 -14.83 18.21
C PRO A 503 0.75 -14.81 18.61
N GLY A 504 0.18 -13.62 18.88
CA GLY A 504 -1.24 -13.46 19.16
C GLY A 504 -2.13 -14.02 18.04
N MET A 505 -1.83 -13.71 16.79
CA MET A 505 -2.58 -14.20 15.62
C MET A 505 -2.52 -15.71 15.44
N MET A 506 -1.38 -16.35 15.74
CA MET A 506 -1.18 -17.79 15.52
C MET A 506 -1.64 -18.66 16.71
N LEU A 507 -1.63 -18.10 17.93
CA LEU A 507 -1.98 -18.81 19.16
C LEU A 507 -3.43 -18.59 19.61
N GLU A 508 -4.13 -17.60 19.05
CA GLU A 508 -5.53 -17.31 19.38
C GLU A 508 -6.40 -18.56 19.17
N GLU A 509 -7.32 -18.78 20.10
CA GLU A 509 -8.28 -19.88 20.00
C GLU A 509 -9.11 -19.79 18.71
N THR A 510 -9.19 -20.91 17.99
CA THR A 510 -9.95 -21.00 16.75
C THR A 510 -11.43 -21.14 17.04
N ARG A 511 -12.27 -20.53 16.21
CA ARG A 511 -13.72 -20.78 16.25
C ARG A 511 -14.01 -22.25 15.93
N GLN A 512 -15.12 -22.77 16.46
CA GLN A 512 -15.49 -24.17 16.24
C GLN A 512 -15.63 -24.48 14.74
N GLY A 513 -14.87 -25.45 14.26
CA GLY A 513 -14.88 -25.86 12.85
C GLY A 513 -14.21 -24.86 11.89
N ALA A 514 -13.47 -23.87 12.39
CA ALA A 514 -12.80 -22.85 11.58
C ALA A 514 -11.27 -23.01 11.56
N ILE A 515 -10.64 -22.46 10.52
CA ILE A 515 -9.19 -22.56 10.29
C ILE A 515 -8.35 -21.64 11.21
N PHE A 516 -8.95 -20.57 11.75
CA PHE A 516 -8.27 -19.58 12.61
C PHE A 516 -9.23 -18.92 13.62
N GLY A 517 -8.67 -18.06 14.48
CA GLY A 517 -9.39 -17.28 15.49
C GLY A 517 -10.13 -16.05 14.95
N GLN A 518 -10.80 -15.34 15.86
CA GLN A 518 -11.60 -14.14 15.57
C GLN A 518 -10.75 -13.00 14.98
N SER A 519 -9.56 -12.75 15.52
CA SER A 519 -8.70 -11.64 15.10
C SER A 519 -8.24 -11.79 13.65
N MET A 520 -7.98 -13.01 13.19
CA MET A 520 -7.58 -13.27 11.80
C MET A 520 -8.64 -12.82 10.79
N VAL A 521 -9.93 -13.04 11.10
CA VAL A 521 -11.04 -12.56 10.26
C VAL A 521 -11.17 -11.05 10.34
N GLU A 522 -11.26 -10.52 11.55
CA GLU A 522 -11.66 -9.14 11.79
C GLU A 522 -10.57 -8.13 11.39
N MET A 523 -9.30 -8.55 11.43
CA MET A 523 -8.16 -7.77 10.95
C MET A 523 -7.85 -8.06 9.47
N GLY A 524 -7.91 -9.33 9.04
CA GLY A 524 -7.54 -9.74 7.68
C GLY A 524 -8.56 -9.33 6.62
N ALA A 525 -9.87 -9.43 6.91
CA ALA A 525 -10.92 -9.12 5.94
C ALA A 525 -10.91 -7.65 5.46
N PRO A 526 -10.75 -6.64 6.35
CA PRO A 526 -10.56 -5.25 5.92
C PRO A 526 -9.41 -5.04 4.93
N PHE A 527 -8.22 -5.58 5.23
CA PHE A 527 -7.06 -5.47 4.34
C PHE A 527 -7.31 -6.15 2.99
N SER A 528 -7.85 -7.37 3.02
CA SER A 528 -8.14 -8.15 1.82
C SER A 528 -9.15 -7.44 0.92
N LEU A 529 -10.30 -7.04 1.46
CA LEU A 529 -11.37 -6.40 0.67
C LEU A 529 -10.94 -5.03 0.14
N LYS A 530 -10.19 -4.24 0.93
CA LYS A 530 -9.63 -2.96 0.47
C LYS A 530 -8.60 -3.16 -0.65
N GLY A 531 -7.74 -4.17 -0.54
CA GLY A 531 -6.76 -4.50 -1.59
C GLY A 531 -7.40 -5.00 -2.89
N LEU A 532 -8.53 -5.71 -2.80
CA LEU A 532 -9.28 -6.23 -3.95
C LEU A 532 -10.11 -5.14 -4.63
N LEU A 533 -11.00 -4.47 -3.89
CA LEU A 533 -11.92 -3.47 -4.48
C LEU A 533 -11.29 -2.08 -4.61
N GLY A 534 -10.20 -1.81 -3.90
CA GLY A 534 -9.38 -0.62 -4.11
C GLY A 534 -8.62 -0.63 -5.44
N ASN A 535 -8.65 -1.74 -6.17
CA ASN A 535 -8.04 -1.82 -7.50
C ASN A 535 -8.74 -0.85 -8.49
N PRO A 536 -7.98 -0.12 -9.32
CA PRO A 536 -8.57 0.81 -10.28
C PRO A 536 -9.53 0.15 -11.28
N ILE A 537 -9.39 -1.15 -11.60
CA ILE A 537 -10.32 -1.83 -12.50
C ILE A 537 -11.76 -1.87 -11.95
N CYS A 538 -11.91 -1.78 -10.63
CA CYS A 538 -13.21 -1.73 -9.95
C CYS A 538 -13.84 -0.33 -9.94
N SER A 539 -13.12 0.69 -10.43
CA SER A 539 -13.65 2.06 -10.50
C SER A 539 -14.73 2.20 -11.58
N PRO A 540 -15.68 3.14 -11.44
CA PRO A 540 -16.69 3.42 -12.47
C PRO A 540 -16.09 3.76 -13.84
N ASN A 541 -14.86 4.27 -13.87
CA ASN A 541 -14.17 4.64 -15.10
C ASN A 541 -13.68 3.41 -15.87
N TYR A 542 -13.14 2.42 -15.17
CA TYR A 542 -12.53 1.22 -15.76
C TYR A 542 -13.50 0.05 -15.90
N TRP A 543 -14.50 -0.07 -15.02
CA TRP A 543 -15.41 -1.22 -15.01
C TRP A 543 -16.46 -1.13 -16.14
N LYS A 544 -15.99 -1.26 -17.38
CA LYS A 544 -16.76 -1.15 -18.62
C LYS A 544 -16.27 -2.22 -19.60
N PRO A 545 -17.14 -2.75 -20.49
CA PRO A 545 -16.73 -3.74 -21.47
C PRO A 545 -15.55 -3.30 -22.34
N SER A 546 -15.49 -2.02 -22.73
CA SER A 546 -14.41 -1.47 -23.56
C SER A 546 -13.01 -1.66 -22.97
N THR A 547 -12.87 -1.59 -21.64
CA THR A 547 -11.60 -1.78 -20.93
C THR A 547 -11.02 -3.18 -21.12
N PHE A 548 -11.90 -4.17 -21.33
CA PHE A 548 -11.55 -5.58 -21.48
C PHE A 548 -11.66 -6.04 -22.95
N GLY A 549 -11.65 -5.11 -23.91
CA GLY A 549 -11.80 -5.44 -25.33
C GLY A 549 -13.21 -5.87 -25.71
N GLY A 550 -14.22 -5.25 -25.10
CA GLY A 550 -15.62 -5.47 -25.41
C GLY A 550 -16.28 -6.52 -24.51
N LYS A 551 -17.46 -6.98 -24.93
CA LYS A 551 -18.28 -7.90 -24.13
C LYS A 551 -17.57 -9.24 -23.89
N VAL A 552 -16.80 -9.72 -24.86
CA VAL A 552 -16.09 -11.00 -24.77
C VAL A 552 -15.12 -11.03 -23.59
N GLY A 553 -14.18 -10.09 -23.51
CA GLY A 553 -13.24 -10.05 -22.39
C GLY A 553 -13.90 -9.69 -21.06
N PHE A 554 -14.96 -8.87 -21.08
CA PHE A 554 -15.73 -8.60 -19.86
C PHE A 554 -16.47 -9.84 -19.34
N ASP A 555 -17.01 -10.67 -20.21
CA ASP A 555 -17.67 -11.93 -19.86
C ASP A 555 -16.66 -12.97 -19.35
N LEU A 556 -15.41 -12.95 -19.84
CA LEU A 556 -14.32 -13.77 -19.26
C LEU A 556 -14.13 -13.43 -17.78
N VAL A 557 -13.94 -12.14 -17.46
CA VAL A 557 -13.84 -11.66 -16.08
C VAL A 557 -15.07 -12.06 -15.27
N ASN A 558 -16.28 -11.80 -15.76
CA ASN A 558 -17.53 -12.04 -15.02
C ASN A 558 -17.92 -13.53 -14.91
N SER A 559 -17.23 -14.43 -15.60
CA SER A 559 -17.48 -15.87 -15.54
C SER A 559 -16.25 -16.69 -15.14
N ALA A 560 -15.22 -16.01 -14.63
CA ALA A 560 -13.99 -16.65 -14.17
C ALA A 560 -14.26 -17.54 -12.95
N THR A 561 -13.68 -18.73 -12.96
CA THR A 561 -13.69 -19.67 -11.84
C THR A 561 -12.36 -20.41 -11.81
N LEU A 562 -11.94 -20.92 -10.65
CA LEU A 562 -10.75 -21.75 -10.50
C LEU A 562 -10.83 -22.99 -11.42
N LYS A 563 -12.03 -23.58 -11.52
CA LYS A 563 -12.27 -24.73 -12.39
C LYS A 563 -12.06 -24.40 -13.86
N LYS A 564 -12.55 -23.25 -14.34
CA LYS A 564 -12.32 -22.82 -15.73
C LYS A 564 -10.85 -22.46 -15.97
N LEU A 565 -10.19 -21.78 -15.04
CA LEU A 565 -8.77 -21.47 -15.11
C LEU A 565 -7.93 -22.74 -15.32
N VAL A 566 -8.23 -23.82 -14.59
CA VAL A 566 -7.52 -25.09 -14.79
C VAL A 566 -7.98 -25.77 -16.08
N CYS A 567 -9.27 -26.10 -16.20
CA CYS A 567 -9.75 -27.02 -17.23
C CYS A 567 -9.71 -26.46 -18.66
N LEU A 568 -9.65 -25.13 -18.84
CA LEU A 568 -9.44 -24.53 -20.15
C LEU A 568 -7.97 -24.45 -20.55
N ASN A 569 -7.04 -24.70 -19.61
CA ASN A 569 -5.60 -24.60 -19.81
C ASN A 569 -4.87 -25.94 -19.60
N THR A 570 -5.61 -27.05 -19.52
CA THR A 570 -5.09 -28.41 -19.40
C THR A 570 -5.74 -29.33 -20.43
N ARG A 571 -5.10 -30.46 -20.77
CA ARG A 571 -5.66 -31.41 -21.76
C ARG A 571 -6.87 -32.15 -21.20
N THR A 572 -6.84 -32.44 -19.91
CA THR A 572 -7.93 -33.08 -19.17
C THR A 572 -8.33 -32.20 -18.00
N CYS A 573 -9.57 -32.32 -17.52
CA CYS A 573 -10.09 -31.53 -16.41
C CYS A 573 -10.00 -32.36 -15.11
N PRO A 574 -8.95 -32.18 -14.27
CA PRO A 574 -8.82 -32.90 -13.00
C PRO A 574 -9.85 -32.42 -11.97
N TYR A 575 -9.91 -33.10 -10.81
CA TYR A 575 -10.62 -32.52 -9.67
C TYR A 575 -9.87 -31.27 -9.21
N VAL A 576 -10.58 -30.15 -9.15
CA VAL A 576 -10.04 -28.85 -8.74
C VAL A 576 -11.04 -28.14 -7.85
N ALA A 577 -10.60 -27.80 -6.65
CA ALA A 577 -11.33 -27.01 -5.67
C ALA A 577 -10.35 -26.49 -4.61
N PHE A 578 -10.78 -25.56 -3.76
CA PHE A 578 -10.05 -25.16 -2.54
C PHE A 578 -10.36 -26.04 -1.32
N ARG A 579 -11.27 -27.00 -1.48
CA ARG A 579 -11.65 -27.97 -0.46
C ARG A 579 -11.40 -29.40 -0.93
N ILE A 580 -11.11 -30.29 0.02
CA ILE A 580 -11.05 -31.73 -0.24
C ILE A 580 -12.41 -32.27 -0.74
N PRO A 581 -12.44 -33.32 -1.58
CA PRO A 581 -13.68 -33.88 -2.10
C PRO A 581 -14.52 -34.51 -0.97
N THR A 582 -15.85 -34.36 -1.05
CA THR A 582 -16.79 -35.04 -0.14
C THR A 582 -16.88 -36.54 -0.44
N GLU A 583 -17.36 -37.36 0.50
CA GLU A 583 -17.48 -38.82 0.32
C GLU A 583 -18.31 -39.23 -0.92
N GLU A 584 -19.33 -38.46 -1.29
CA GLU A 584 -20.11 -38.70 -2.51
C GLU A 584 -19.30 -38.43 -3.80
N GLN A 585 -18.41 -37.44 -3.76
CA GLN A 585 -17.54 -37.07 -4.89
C GLN A 585 -16.32 -37.98 -5.02
N SER A 586 -15.90 -38.63 -3.92
CA SER A 586 -14.84 -39.65 -3.96
C SER A 586 -15.35 -40.99 -4.51
N GLN A 587 -16.65 -41.29 -4.42
CA GLN A 587 -17.27 -42.49 -4.96
C GLN A 587 -17.60 -42.38 -6.47
N SER A 588 -17.98 -41.20 -6.97
CA SER A 588 -18.27 -41.01 -8.41
C SER A 588 -17.02 -41.07 -9.30
N GLY A 589 -15.83 -40.80 -8.74
CA GLY A 589 -14.55 -40.86 -9.45
C GLY A 589 -14.12 -42.27 -9.94
N LYS A 590 -14.94 -43.31 -9.73
CA LYS A 590 -14.70 -44.66 -10.26
C LYS A 590 -15.51 -45.00 -11.52
N ASP A 591 -16.44 -44.15 -11.98
CA ASP A 591 -17.38 -44.56 -13.05
C ASP A 591 -17.74 -43.47 -14.10
N ASP A 592 -16.95 -42.40 -14.23
CA ASP A 592 -17.25 -41.35 -15.23
C ASP A 592 -16.59 -41.60 -16.58
N SER A 593 -17.18 -42.55 -17.33
CA SER A 593 -17.09 -42.61 -18.79
C SER A 593 -18.48 -42.46 -19.42
N LYS A 594 -19.24 -41.43 -19.04
CA LYS A 594 -20.39 -40.95 -19.84
C LYS A 594 -20.84 -39.56 -19.39
N VAL A 595 -20.60 -38.59 -20.27
CA VAL A 595 -21.20 -37.26 -20.23
C VAL A 595 -22.73 -37.39 -20.11
N ARG A 596 -23.31 -36.82 -19.06
CA ARG A 596 -24.74 -36.47 -19.02
C ARG A 596 -24.87 -34.96 -18.89
N THR A 597 -25.24 -34.34 -20.01
CA THR A 597 -25.98 -33.09 -20.07
C THR A 597 -27.35 -33.32 -19.45
N ASP A 598 -27.72 -32.53 -18.43
CA ASP A 598 -29.13 -32.29 -18.11
C ASP A 598 -29.25 -30.88 -17.54
N ASP A 599 -29.50 -29.94 -18.46
CA ASP A 599 -30.33 -28.77 -18.22
C ASP A 599 -31.79 -29.23 -18.30
N GLN A 600 -32.57 -29.10 -17.23
CA GLN A 600 -33.94 -28.56 -17.29
C GLN A 600 -34.55 -28.34 -15.89
N PRO A 601 -35.41 -27.32 -15.73
CA PRO A 601 -35.96 -26.88 -14.45
C PRO A 601 -37.21 -27.69 -14.10
N ASN A 602 -37.36 -28.06 -12.82
CA ASN A 602 -38.60 -28.66 -12.33
C ASN A 602 -39.50 -27.60 -11.68
N ASP A 603 -40.71 -27.51 -12.24
CA ASP A 603 -41.87 -26.80 -11.75
C ASP A 603 -42.20 -27.12 -10.28
N TYR A 604 -42.40 -26.07 -9.48
CA TYR A 604 -43.32 -26.10 -8.34
C TYR A 604 -44.13 -24.80 -8.29
N LEU A 605 -45.18 -24.75 -9.11
CA LEU A 605 -46.37 -23.96 -8.84
C LEU A 605 -47.01 -24.49 -7.54
N GLU A 606 -46.72 -23.85 -6.40
CA GLU A 606 -47.65 -23.70 -5.27
C GLU A 606 -47.02 -22.77 -4.21
N SER A 607 -46.92 -21.47 -4.52
CA SER A 607 -46.52 -20.46 -3.52
C SER A 607 -47.33 -19.15 -3.62
N GLY A 608 -48.44 -19.18 -4.37
CA GLY A 608 -49.33 -18.02 -4.55
C GLY A 608 -50.25 -17.68 -3.36
N ARG A 609 -50.25 -18.48 -2.28
CA ARG A 609 -51.10 -18.23 -1.10
C ARG A 609 -50.35 -17.78 0.16
N PHE A 610 -49.03 -17.89 0.21
CA PHE A 610 -48.23 -17.37 1.33
C PHE A 610 -47.82 -15.89 1.14
N LEU A 611 -47.77 -15.43 -0.11
CA LEU A 611 -47.40 -14.05 -0.47
C LEU A 611 -48.45 -13.01 -0.03
N LEU A 612 -49.73 -13.40 0.08
CA LEU A 612 -50.83 -12.51 0.47
C LEU A 612 -50.93 -12.28 2.00
N VAL A 613 -50.39 -13.19 2.82
CA VAL A 613 -50.42 -13.05 4.28
C VAL A 613 -49.27 -12.17 4.79
N ILE A 614 -48.10 -12.24 4.14
CA ILE A 614 -46.94 -11.40 4.52
C ILE A 614 -47.13 -9.94 4.09
N VAL A 615 -47.75 -9.70 2.92
CA VAL A 615 -48.10 -8.33 2.48
C VAL A 615 -49.23 -7.73 3.33
N ALA A 616 -50.16 -8.54 3.86
CA ALA A 616 -51.23 -8.06 4.75
C ALA A 616 -50.76 -7.73 6.18
N ILE A 617 -49.68 -8.36 6.65
CA ILE A 617 -49.08 -8.06 7.98
C ILE A 617 -48.16 -6.82 7.89
N GLY A 618 -47.47 -6.62 6.76
CA GLY A 618 -46.68 -5.41 6.50
C GLY A 618 -47.53 -4.14 6.31
N ALA A 619 -48.71 -4.25 5.70
CA ALA A 619 -49.57 -3.09 5.42
C ALA A 619 -50.32 -2.53 6.66
N ARG A 620 -50.39 -3.26 7.78
CA ARG A 620 -51.01 -2.78 9.04
C ARG A 620 -50.01 -2.15 10.02
N ALA A 621 -48.70 -2.36 9.84
CA ALA A 621 -47.67 -1.75 10.68
C ALA A 621 -47.28 -0.32 10.22
N VAL A 622 -47.58 0.04 8.98
CA VAL A 622 -47.22 1.35 8.38
C VAL A 622 -48.30 2.42 8.59
N THR A 623 -49.51 2.08 9.05
CA THR A 623 -50.62 3.05 9.21
C THR A 623 -50.79 3.64 10.62
N VAL A 624 -49.87 3.40 11.57
CA VAL A 624 -49.99 3.93 12.96
C VAL A 624 -48.91 4.97 13.30
N ALA A 625 -47.97 5.27 12.40
CA ALA A 625 -46.85 6.17 12.69
C ALA A 625 -47.02 7.62 12.17
N THR A 626 -48.21 8.06 11.77
CA THR A 626 -48.45 9.44 11.31
C THR A 626 -49.76 10.01 11.84
N LEU A 627 -49.78 10.52 13.08
CA LEU A 627 -50.75 11.52 13.57
C LEU A 627 -50.22 12.23 14.85
N THR A 628 -49.70 13.45 14.65
CA THR A 628 -49.66 14.66 15.52
C THR A 628 -49.31 14.60 17.04
N PRO A 629 -48.49 15.55 17.57
CA PRO A 629 -48.29 15.72 19.01
C PRO A 629 -49.25 16.79 19.61
N ALA A 630 -49.87 16.50 20.76
CA ALA A 630 -50.52 17.52 21.60
C ALA A 630 -50.70 17.06 23.07
N VAL A 631 -50.08 17.83 23.98
CA VAL A 631 -50.58 18.25 25.32
C VAL A 631 -50.39 17.35 26.58
N SER A 632 -49.67 17.99 27.52
CA SER A 632 -49.73 18.05 29.01
C SER A 632 -49.44 16.85 29.93
N VAL A 633 -48.35 17.04 30.69
CA VAL A 633 -48.25 17.15 32.18
C VAL A 633 -49.33 16.46 33.04
N ALA A 634 -48.93 15.37 33.69
CA ALA A 634 -49.19 14.97 35.09
C ALA A 634 -48.31 13.72 35.34
N GLY A 635 -47.34 13.67 36.26
CA GLY A 635 -47.47 13.92 37.68
C GLY A 635 -48.01 12.67 38.38
N ILE A 636 -47.14 11.70 38.74
CA ILE A 636 -47.28 10.77 39.88
C ILE A 636 -45.90 10.18 40.22
N SER A 637 -45.63 10.12 41.51
CA SER A 637 -44.39 9.80 42.21
C SER A 637 -44.07 8.32 42.35
N ALA A 638 -42.76 8.04 42.42
CA ALA A 638 -42.03 7.12 43.31
C ALA A 638 -42.73 5.88 43.90
N ALA A 639 -42.15 4.71 43.65
CA ALA A 639 -41.87 3.71 44.70
C ALA A 639 -40.77 2.73 44.26
N SER A 640 -39.74 2.64 45.09
CA SER A 640 -38.65 1.67 45.11
C SER A 640 -39.11 0.26 45.46
N ALA A 641 -38.52 -0.77 44.86
CA ALA A 641 -38.29 -2.05 45.52
C ALA A 641 -37.16 -2.83 44.83
N SER A 642 -36.01 -2.86 45.51
CA SER A 642 -34.93 -3.82 45.33
C SER A 642 -35.34 -5.19 45.87
N ALA A 643 -35.04 -6.27 45.15
CA ALA A 643 -34.83 -7.58 45.74
C ALA A 643 -33.94 -8.45 44.83
N SER A 644 -32.75 -8.76 45.34
CA SER A 644 -31.79 -9.73 44.83
C SER A 644 -32.32 -11.17 44.97
N ALA A 645 -31.98 -12.07 44.04
CA ALA A 645 -31.39 -13.38 44.34
C ALA A 645 -31.21 -14.24 43.08
N SER A 646 -29.97 -14.65 42.89
CA SER A 646 -29.50 -15.91 42.31
C SER A 646 -30.47 -17.10 42.35
N VAL A 647 -30.53 -17.86 41.26
CA VAL A 647 -30.56 -19.35 41.16
C VAL A 647 -31.10 -19.74 39.77
N LEU A 648 -30.25 -20.32 38.90
CA LEU A 648 -30.54 -21.49 38.04
C LEU A 648 -29.50 -21.62 36.91
N ALA A 649 -28.40 -22.28 37.24
CA ALA A 649 -27.77 -23.24 36.34
C ALA A 649 -28.47 -24.59 36.50
N ALA A 650 -28.49 -25.37 35.41
CA ALA A 650 -29.01 -26.74 35.24
C ALA A 650 -30.42 -26.88 34.62
N ALA A 651 -30.46 -26.99 33.28
CA ALA A 651 -31.33 -27.91 32.54
C ALA A 651 -30.93 -27.96 31.05
N ALA A 652 -29.89 -28.73 30.73
CA ALA A 652 -29.73 -29.29 29.39
C ALA A 652 -30.61 -30.53 29.31
N THR A 653 -31.69 -30.46 28.52
CA THR A 653 -32.42 -31.54 27.80
C THR A 653 -33.90 -31.20 27.66
N THR A 654 -34.27 -30.46 26.61
CA THR A 654 -35.61 -30.50 26.01
C THR A 654 -35.56 -29.81 24.65
N ARG A 655 -36.18 -30.43 23.63
CA ARG A 655 -36.29 -29.88 22.26
C ARG A 655 -36.98 -28.50 22.32
N PRO A 656 -36.50 -27.46 21.62
CA PRO A 656 -37.20 -26.19 21.59
C PRO A 656 -38.53 -26.36 20.88
N SER A 657 -39.61 -25.85 21.48
CA SER A 657 -40.92 -25.83 20.86
C SER A 657 -40.90 -24.92 19.62
N LEU A 658 -41.76 -25.19 18.64
CA LEU A 658 -41.94 -24.38 17.43
C LEU A 658 -42.15 -22.88 17.72
N ALA A 659 -42.65 -22.53 18.90
CA ALA A 659 -42.80 -21.14 19.35
C ALA A 659 -41.47 -20.45 19.70
N ALA A 660 -40.48 -21.18 20.24
CA ALA A 660 -39.16 -20.64 20.52
C ALA A 660 -38.34 -20.41 19.24
N ILE A 661 -38.51 -21.29 18.25
CA ILE A 661 -37.90 -21.13 16.91
C ILE A 661 -38.53 -19.96 16.15
N ALA A 662 -39.85 -19.77 16.24
CA ALA A 662 -40.54 -18.63 15.65
C ALA A 662 -40.16 -17.29 16.32
N SER A 663 -39.97 -17.29 17.65
CA SER A 663 -39.51 -16.11 18.38
C SER A 663 -38.05 -15.75 18.06
N PHE A 664 -37.18 -16.74 17.84
CA PHE A 664 -35.79 -16.52 17.39
C PHE A 664 -35.71 -16.07 15.93
N ALA A 665 -36.55 -16.63 15.05
CA ALA A 665 -36.63 -16.20 13.65
C ALA A 665 -37.20 -14.78 13.52
N ALA A 666 -38.17 -14.39 14.37
CA ALA A 666 -38.67 -13.03 14.44
C ALA A 666 -37.63 -12.04 15.00
N ALA A 667 -36.82 -12.46 15.99
CA ALA A 667 -35.71 -11.66 16.50
C ALA A 667 -34.56 -11.52 15.49
N ALA A 668 -34.26 -12.58 14.72
CA ALA A 668 -33.28 -12.56 13.63
C ALA A 668 -33.76 -11.67 12.45
N ALA A 669 -35.05 -11.76 12.08
CA ALA A 669 -35.64 -10.88 11.08
C ALA A 669 -35.71 -9.41 11.56
N ALA A 670 -35.96 -9.18 12.85
CA ALA A 670 -35.92 -7.84 13.45
C ALA A 670 -34.48 -7.30 13.56
N ALA A 671 -33.47 -8.12 13.78
CA ALA A 671 -32.06 -7.72 13.76
C ALA A 671 -31.58 -7.38 12.34
N VAL A 672 -32.02 -8.15 11.33
CA VAL A 672 -31.76 -7.88 9.90
C VAL A 672 -32.54 -6.64 9.42
N ALA A 673 -33.76 -6.42 9.90
CA ALA A 673 -34.56 -5.23 9.59
C ALA A 673 -34.12 -3.97 10.35
N SER A 674 -33.59 -4.11 11.57
CA SER A 674 -33.04 -2.97 12.35
C SER A 674 -31.72 -2.45 11.76
N PHE A 675 -30.99 -3.28 11.03
CA PHE A 675 -29.86 -2.85 10.21
C PHE A 675 -30.28 -2.09 8.93
N ALA A 676 -31.53 -2.27 8.49
CA ALA A 676 -32.07 -1.67 7.26
C ALA A 676 -32.86 -0.36 7.48
N VAL A 677 -33.12 0.07 8.73
CA VAL A 677 -34.04 1.18 9.04
C VAL A 677 -33.40 2.39 9.76
N VAL A 678 -32.06 2.49 9.87
CA VAL A 678 -31.39 3.70 10.41
C VAL A 678 -30.63 4.50 9.34
N ALA A 679 -31.05 4.40 8.08
CA ALA A 679 -30.48 5.19 6.99
C ALA A 679 -31.56 5.81 6.10
N VAL A 680 -32.59 6.43 6.68
CA VAL A 680 -33.42 7.42 5.96
C VAL A 680 -33.93 8.46 6.97
N SER A 681 -33.23 9.59 7.05
CA SER A 681 -33.84 10.88 7.37
C SER A 681 -32.89 11.97 6.90
N ASP A 682 -33.12 12.44 5.67
CA ASP A 682 -32.58 13.67 5.14
C ASP A 682 -32.91 14.84 6.09
N MET A 683 -31.90 15.64 6.41
CA MET A 683 -32.08 17.07 6.63
C MET A 683 -31.15 17.79 5.66
N THR A 684 -31.72 18.15 4.52
CA THR A 684 -31.24 19.20 3.63
C THR A 684 -31.10 20.50 4.44
N THR A 685 -29.87 20.97 4.63
CA THR A 685 -29.60 22.34 5.10
C THR A 685 -29.20 23.21 3.93
N LEU A 686 -29.46 24.50 4.10
CA LEU A 686 -29.53 25.59 3.12
C LEU A 686 -28.17 25.96 2.46
N ASP A 687 -27.25 25.01 2.28
CA ASP A 687 -25.94 25.20 1.66
C ASP A 687 -25.87 24.66 0.22
N ASP A 688 -26.85 23.82 -0.20
CA ASP A 688 -27.00 23.34 -1.59
C ASP A 688 -27.61 24.38 -2.55
N LYS A 689 -27.79 25.63 -2.11
CA LYS A 689 -28.30 26.73 -2.94
C LYS A 689 -27.28 27.80 -3.31
N LEU A 690 -25.99 27.61 -3.01
CA LEU A 690 -24.96 28.60 -3.36
C LEU A 690 -23.94 28.19 -4.43
N LEU A 691 -23.92 26.94 -4.91
CA LEU A 691 -22.99 26.54 -5.96
C LEU A 691 -23.70 25.70 -7.03
N GLY A 692 -24.44 26.41 -7.88
CA GLY A 692 -25.03 25.86 -9.09
C GLY A 692 -23.97 25.53 -10.14
N GLU A 693 -24.06 24.30 -10.64
CA GLU A 693 -23.30 23.74 -11.76
C GLU A 693 -23.26 24.62 -13.01
N LYS A 694 -22.19 24.45 -13.81
CA LYS A 694 -22.36 24.30 -15.26
C LYS A 694 -21.43 23.24 -15.85
N LEU A 695 -22.07 22.33 -16.56
CA LEU A 695 -21.54 21.25 -17.39
C LEU A 695 -20.90 21.75 -18.70
N GLN A 696 -19.91 20.95 -19.15
CA GLN A 696 -19.50 20.63 -20.54
C GLN A 696 -18.76 21.70 -21.37
N TYR A 697 -17.61 21.30 -21.93
CA TYR A 697 -17.41 21.25 -23.39
C TYR A 697 -16.45 20.12 -23.80
N TYR A 698 -16.96 19.27 -24.68
CA TYR A 698 -16.25 18.32 -25.53
C TYR A 698 -15.87 19.04 -26.83
N TYR A 699 -14.74 18.69 -27.47
CA TYR A 699 -14.60 18.86 -28.92
C TYR A 699 -13.82 17.69 -29.52
N SER A 700 -14.43 17.05 -30.50
CA SER A 700 -13.84 16.08 -31.42
C SER A 700 -14.31 16.44 -32.84
N SER A 701 -13.64 15.86 -33.85
CA SER A 701 -13.83 15.96 -35.30
C SER A 701 -13.19 17.17 -35.99
N SER A 702 -12.76 17.14 -37.25
CA SER A 702 -12.41 16.10 -38.25
C SER A 702 -12.09 16.87 -39.55
N GLU A 703 -11.20 16.31 -40.39
CA GLU A 703 -11.17 16.37 -41.88
C GLU A 703 -11.16 17.71 -42.67
N GLY A 704 -10.37 17.75 -43.75
CA GLY A 704 -10.67 18.60 -44.91
C GLY A 704 -9.48 19.11 -45.75
N GLU A 705 -9.00 18.25 -46.65
CA GLU A 705 -8.54 18.45 -48.04
C GLU A 705 -7.59 19.59 -48.50
N GLY A 706 -6.70 19.19 -49.43
CA GLY A 706 -6.15 19.99 -50.54
C GLY A 706 -4.62 20.15 -50.53
N SER A 707 -3.85 19.99 -51.61
CA SER A 707 -3.91 19.27 -52.89
C SER A 707 -2.48 19.35 -53.48
N ASP A 708 -2.23 18.58 -54.54
CA ASP A 708 -1.16 18.73 -55.56
C ASP A 708 0.27 18.29 -55.18
N ASN A 709 1.05 17.59 -56.00
CA ASN A 709 0.86 16.92 -57.30
C ASN A 709 2.11 16.04 -57.57
N GLU A 710 1.86 14.92 -58.27
CA GLU A 710 2.63 14.37 -59.43
C GLU A 710 4.10 13.94 -59.20
N ASP A 711 4.45 12.65 -59.26
CA ASP A 711 4.76 11.80 -60.46
C ASP A 711 6.30 11.53 -60.43
N GLU A 712 6.92 10.40 -60.79
CA GLU A 712 6.64 9.24 -61.64
C GLU A 712 7.71 8.13 -61.30
N GLU A 713 7.32 6.84 -61.41
CA GLU A 713 7.94 5.71 -62.16
C GLU A 713 9.49 5.59 -62.33
N GLU A 714 10.20 4.44 -62.43
CA GLU A 714 9.92 3.02 -62.67
C GLU A 714 11.23 2.17 -62.48
N GLU A 715 11.06 0.87 -62.22
CA GLU A 715 11.86 -0.33 -62.63
C GLU A 715 13.37 -0.61 -62.31
N ASN A 716 13.56 -1.61 -61.43
CA ASN A 716 14.20 -2.95 -61.62
C ASN A 716 15.58 -3.14 -62.32
N LYS A 717 16.61 -3.62 -61.56
CA LYS A 717 17.24 -4.97 -61.62
C LYS A 717 18.59 -5.12 -60.88
N THR A 718 18.60 -6.01 -59.88
CA THR A 718 19.57 -7.06 -59.50
C THR A 718 21.09 -6.96 -59.82
N ILE A 719 21.96 -7.12 -58.80
CA ILE A 719 22.86 -8.27 -58.45
C ILE A 719 24.03 -7.80 -57.53
N ARG A 720 24.29 -8.58 -56.45
CA ARG A 720 25.52 -8.84 -55.63
C ARG A 720 26.81 -8.05 -55.96
N ASP A 721 27.70 -7.65 -55.03
CA ASP A 721 28.14 -8.23 -53.76
C ASP A 721 29.01 -7.21 -52.97
N THR A 722 29.12 -7.42 -51.64
CA THR A 722 30.24 -7.09 -50.72
C THR A 722 30.64 -5.64 -50.36
N ASN A 723 30.67 -5.42 -49.04
CA ASN A 723 31.41 -4.42 -48.24
C ASN A 723 31.13 -2.94 -48.54
N LEU A 724 30.51 -2.23 -47.58
CA LEU A 724 30.86 -0.87 -47.14
C LEU A 724 29.97 -0.46 -45.95
N THR A 725 30.64 0.01 -44.90
CA THR A 725 30.30 1.11 -43.97
C THR A 725 28.82 1.48 -43.75
N GLU A 726 28.39 1.43 -42.48
CA GLU A 726 27.15 2.06 -42.01
C GLU A 726 27.12 3.56 -42.36
N PRO A 727 25.94 4.13 -42.71
CA PRO A 727 25.83 5.43 -43.34
C PRO A 727 25.96 6.58 -42.33
N GLU A 728 26.76 7.60 -42.68
CA GLU A 728 26.66 8.93 -42.08
C GLU A 728 25.34 9.58 -42.53
N ILE A 729 24.45 9.87 -41.58
CA ILE A 729 23.23 10.64 -41.81
C ILE A 729 23.53 12.10 -41.44
N GLU A 730 23.56 12.99 -42.44
CA GLU A 730 23.62 14.45 -42.27
C GLU A 730 22.40 14.97 -41.51
N TYR A 731 22.62 15.83 -40.50
CA TYR A 731 21.56 16.58 -39.82
C TYR A 731 21.54 18.05 -40.28
N SER A 732 20.34 18.52 -40.58
CA SER A 732 19.98 19.88 -40.95
C SER A 732 20.37 20.92 -39.89
N ALA A 733 21.01 22.00 -40.33
CA ALA A 733 21.40 23.16 -39.52
C ALA A 733 20.30 24.23 -39.48
N ASP A 734 19.07 23.87 -39.13
CA ASP A 734 18.00 24.86 -38.98
C ASP A 734 17.35 24.80 -37.59
N GLY A 735 17.61 25.85 -36.83
CA GLY A 735 17.25 25.99 -35.42
C GLY A 735 15.79 26.38 -35.23
N SER A 736 14.87 25.42 -35.36
CA SER A 736 13.48 25.62 -34.92
C SER A 736 12.90 24.39 -34.20
N ALA A 737 12.31 24.67 -33.02
CA ALA A 737 11.24 23.97 -32.31
C ALA A 737 11.49 22.58 -31.64
N VAL A 738 11.39 22.61 -30.30
CA VAL A 738 10.82 21.63 -29.35
C VAL A 738 11.23 20.15 -29.46
N ASN A 739 12.22 19.73 -28.67
CA ASN A 739 12.60 18.33 -28.50
C ASN A 739 12.56 17.86 -27.03
N THR A 740 11.42 18.02 -26.37
CA THR A 740 11.10 17.31 -25.10
C THR A 740 10.23 16.07 -25.31
N GLY A 741 9.97 15.69 -26.57
CA GLY A 741 9.22 14.47 -26.92
C GLY A 741 10.10 13.22 -27.07
N PRO A 742 9.49 12.06 -27.41
CA PRO A 742 10.18 10.76 -27.53
C PRO A 742 11.42 10.78 -28.44
N LYS A 743 11.43 11.62 -29.49
CA LYS A 743 12.56 11.79 -30.41
C LYS A 743 13.78 12.46 -29.75
N GLY A 744 13.57 13.41 -28.84
CA GLY A 744 14.64 14.04 -28.06
C GLY A 744 15.26 13.06 -27.06
N VAL A 745 14.41 12.26 -26.40
CA VAL A 745 14.85 11.20 -25.47
C VAL A 745 15.69 10.14 -26.19
N ILE A 746 15.28 9.73 -27.39
CA ILE A 746 16.05 8.77 -28.21
C ILE A 746 17.39 9.36 -28.65
N ASN A 747 17.44 10.65 -28.98
CA ASN A 747 18.69 11.31 -29.35
C ASN A 747 19.66 11.43 -28.16
N ASP A 748 19.14 11.77 -26.98
CA ASP A 748 19.92 11.85 -25.75
C ASP A 748 20.43 10.47 -25.32
N TRP A 749 19.62 9.42 -25.46
CA TRP A 749 20.04 8.05 -25.22
C TRP A 749 21.14 7.58 -26.18
N ARG A 750 21.04 7.92 -27.47
CA ARG A 750 22.10 7.60 -28.46
C ARG A 750 23.40 8.33 -28.16
N LYS A 751 23.31 9.61 -27.79
CA LYS A 751 24.48 10.42 -27.42
C LYS A 751 25.14 9.92 -26.13
N TYR A 752 24.33 9.53 -25.13
CA TYR A 752 24.81 8.85 -23.92
C TYR A 752 25.58 7.57 -24.26
N LYS A 753 25.01 6.69 -25.10
CA LYS A 753 25.68 5.45 -25.50
C LYS A 753 26.99 5.69 -26.25
N GLN A 754 27.06 6.75 -27.05
CA GLN A 754 28.28 7.10 -27.78
C GLN A 754 29.40 7.58 -26.84
N LEU A 755 29.06 8.43 -25.86
CA LEU A 755 30.02 8.93 -24.86
C LEU A 755 30.52 7.81 -23.92
N GLU A 756 29.65 6.88 -23.54
CA GLU A 756 30.01 5.71 -22.71
C GLU A 756 31.07 4.83 -23.42
N VAL A 757 30.89 4.61 -24.73
CA VAL A 757 31.83 3.83 -25.55
C VAL A 757 33.16 4.57 -25.71
N GLU A 758 33.13 5.89 -25.91
CA GLU A 758 34.33 6.71 -26.07
C GLU A 758 35.18 6.76 -24.78
N GLN A 759 34.55 6.93 -23.61
CA GLN A 759 35.22 6.86 -22.31
C GLN A 759 35.85 5.49 -22.03
N LYS A 760 35.13 4.39 -22.32
CA LYS A 760 35.68 3.03 -22.18
C LYS A 760 36.91 2.83 -23.09
N GLN A 761 36.91 3.41 -24.28
CA GLN A 761 38.07 3.37 -25.18
C GLN A 761 39.24 4.23 -24.67
N GLU A 762 38.97 5.41 -24.09
CA GLU A 762 40.01 6.25 -23.49
C GLU A 762 40.63 5.61 -22.25
N GLN A 763 39.83 5.08 -21.33
CA GLN A 763 40.30 4.34 -20.16
C GLN A 763 41.15 3.13 -20.57
N LYS A 764 40.75 2.40 -21.61
CA LYS A 764 41.54 1.28 -22.14
C LYS A 764 42.89 1.76 -22.72
N LYS A 765 42.91 2.87 -23.46
CA LYS A 765 44.16 3.47 -23.98
C LYS A 765 45.06 3.97 -22.86
N GLU A 766 44.49 4.52 -21.80
CA GLU A 766 45.23 4.99 -20.63
C GLU A 766 45.82 3.83 -19.83
N MET A 767 45.04 2.77 -19.60
CA MET A 767 45.49 1.51 -19.00
C MET A 767 46.63 0.86 -19.80
N GLU A 768 46.51 0.81 -21.14
CA GLU A 768 47.57 0.30 -22.01
C GLU A 768 48.84 1.16 -21.95
N ARG A 769 48.70 2.50 -21.83
CA ARG A 769 49.84 3.40 -21.62
C ARG A 769 50.50 3.19 -20.25
N LEU A 770 49.71 2.90 -19.21
CA LEU A 770 50.20 2.63 -17.86
C LEU A 770 50.97 1.31 -17.81
N ILE A 771 50.43 0.25 -18.43
CA ILE A 771 51.09 -1.06 -18.57
C ILE A 771 52.39 -0.93 -19.36
N LYS A 772 52.40 -0.16 -20.45
CA LYS A 772 53.59 0.08 -21.26
C LYS A 772 54.66 0.92 -20.55
N LYS A 773 54.26 1.83 -19.65
CA LYS A 773 55.17 2.56 -18.74
C LYS A 773 55.77 1.65 -17.68
N LEU A 774 54.98 0.72 -17.14
CA LEU A 774 55.42 -0.25 -16.14
C LEU A 774 56.32 -1.34 -16.74
N SER A 775 56.21 -1.62 -18.05
CA SER A 775 56.96 -2.70 -18.71
C SER A 775 58.31 -2.28 -19.34
N MET A 776 58.84 -1.10 -19.06
CA MET A 776 60.12 -0.64 -19.65
C MET A 776 61.13 -0.15 -18.61
N THR A 777 62.04 -1.03 -18.18
CA THR A 777 63.51 -0.81 -18.11
C THR A 777 64.26 -2.05 -17.58
N CYS A 778 65.40 -2.38 -18.19
CA CYS A 778 66.26 -3.55 -17.88
C CYS A 778 67.00 -3.40 -16.55
N ARG A 779 67.08 -4.47 -15.71
CA ARG A 779 68.01 -4.59 -14.56
C ARG A 779 68.20 -6.05 -14.09
N SER A 780 69.27 -6.29 -13.31
CA SER A 780 70.00 -7.56 -13.15
C SER A 780 69.40 -8.56 -12.14
N GLU A 781 69.88 -9.82 -12.17
CA GLU A 781 69.40 -10.96 -11.36
C GLU A 781 69.41 -10.74 -9.83
N LEU A 782 70.23 -9.82 -9.31
CA LEU A 782 70.22 -9.45 -7.88
C LEU A 782 68.99 -8.63 -7.47
N ASP A 783 68.33 -7.96 -8.43
CA ASP A 783 67.07 -7.26 -8.19
C ASP A 783 65.88 -8.23 -8.23
N GLN A 784 65.95 -9.35 -8.98
CA GLN A 784 64.89 -10.37 -9.03
C GLN A 784 64.66 -11.08 -7.69
N GLU A 785 65.72 -11.32 -6.90
CA GLU A 785 65.58 -11.98 -5.60
C GLU A 785 64.95 -11.04 -4.55
N LYS A 786 65.34 -9.76 -4.58
CA LYS A 786 64.74 -8.71 -3.74
C LYS A 786 63.28 -8.44 -4.13
N ASP A 787 62.97 -8.51 -5.41
CA ASP A 787 61.61 -8.31 -5.89
C ASP A 787 60.73 -9.52 -5.57
N LYS A 788 61.22 -10.77 -5.66
CA LYS A 788 60.46 -11.95 -5.16
C LYS A 788 60.15 -11.86 -3.68
N GLN A 789 61.05 -11.30 -2.88
CA GLN A 789 60.85 -11.16 -1.44
C GLN A 789 59.86 -10.04 -1.10
N LYS A 790 59.91 -8.92 -1.83
CA LYS A 790 58.92 -7.84 -1.76
C LYS A 790 57.55 -8.23 -2.31
N GLU A 791 57.51 -9.05 -3.35
CA GLU A 791 56.29 -9.55 -3.99
C GLU A 791 55.59 -10.56 -3.09
N LYS A 792 56.35 -11.33 -2.28
CA LYS A 792 55.82 -12.19 -1.22
C LYS A 792 55.30 -11.39 -0.02
N GLU A 793 56.03 -10.37 0.44
CA GLU A 793 55.56 -9.44 1.49
C GLU A 793 54.32 -8.64 1.04
N LEU A 794 54.24 -8.28 -0.24
CA LEU A 794 53.10 -7.59 -0.83
C LEU A 794 51.91 -8.55 -0.99
N GLN A 795 52.13 -9.80 -1.41
CA GLN A 795 51.09 -10.84 -1.45
C GLN A 795 50.53 -11.17 -0.06
N ASP A 796 51.36 -11.22 0.97
CA ASP A 796 50.90 -11.47 2.34
C ASP A 796 50.17 -10.25 2.93
N LYS A 797 50.56 -9.01 2.59
CA LYS A 797 49.79 -7.80 2.92
C LYS A 797 48.47 -7.70 2.15
N ILE A 798 48.42 -8.16 0.89
CA ILE A 798 47.20 -8.20 0.07
C ILE A 798 46.23 -9.28 0.60
N LYS A 799 46.73 -10.46 0.99
CA LYS A 799 45.92 -11.52 1.60
C LYS A 799 45.42 -11.16 3.01
N GLY A 800 46.20 -10.38 3.76
CA GLY A 800 45.87 -9.98 5.13
C GLY A 800 44.94 -8.77 5.26
N LYS A 801 44.65 -8.03 4.19
CA LYS A 801 43.88 -6.78 4.28
C LYS A 801 42.72 -6.58 3.28
N MET A 802 42.33 -7.57 2.47
CA MET A 802 41.14 -7.38 1.62
C MET A 802 40.50 -8.73 1.26
N THR A 803 39.22 -8.88 1.61
CA THR A 803 38.44 -10.05 1.20
C THR A 803 37.89 -9.84 -0.21
N MET A 804 37.76 -10.93 -0.96
CA MET A 804 37.21 -10.97 -2.32
C MET A 804 35.74 -10.48 -2.42
N GLN A 805 35.11 -10.15 -1.29
CA GLN A 805 33.76 -9.57 -1.20
C GLN A 805 33.73 -8.07 -1.48
N GLU A 806 34.82 -7.32 -1.26
CA GLU A 806 34.83 -5.86 -1.50
C GLU A 806 35.24 -5.50 -2.94
N TYR A 807 36.01 -6.34 -3.64
CA TYR A 807 36.38 -6.07 -5.04
C TYR A 807 35.19 -6.25 -6.02
N ASN A 808 34.21 -7.10 -5.68
CA ASN A 808 33.00 -7.27 -6.49
C ASN A 808 31.95 -6.15 -6.27
N MET A 809 32.16 -5.24 -5.31
CA MET A 809 31.25 -4.11 -5.07
C MET A 809 31.68 -2.81 -5.78
N LEU A 810 32.87 -2.75 -6.40
CA LEU A 810 33.42 -1.52 -6.99
C LEU A 810 33.47 -1.49 -8.53
N GLN A 811 32.80 -2.42 -9.22
CA GLN A 811 32.54 -2.26 -10.66
C GLN A 811 31.10 -2.65 -10.99
N GLN A 812 30.20 -1.66 -10.90
CA GLN A 812 29.21 -1.32 -11.94
C GLN A 812 28.07 -0.37 -11.52
N GLU A 813 28.03 0.19 -10.29
CA GLU A 813 26.94 1.13 -9.93
C GLU A 813 27.39 2.55 -9.52
N GLU A 814 28.62 2.77 -9.05
CA GLU A 814 29.05 4.13 -8.62
C GLU A 814 29.47 5.04 -9.80
N ASP A 815 30.19 4.55 -10.81
CA ASP A 815 30.61 5.36 -11.97
C ASP A 815 29.43 5.75 -12.88
N ASP A 816 28.34 4.97 -12.87
CA ASP A 816 27.15 5.24 -13.68
C ASP A 816 26.27 6.32 -13.03
N GLU A 817 26.14 6.39 -11.70
CA GLU A 817 25.36 7.45 -11.06
C GLU A 817 26.03 8.82 -11.14
N ASP A 818 27.32 8.92 -10.87
CA ASP A 818 28.04 10.20 -10.88
C ASP A 818 28.12 10.81 -12.28
N PHE A 819 28.35 9.99 -13.31
CA PHE A 819 28.32 10.43 -14.71
C PHE A 819 26.90 10.79 -15.15
N LEU A 820 25.89 9.99 -14.82
CA LEU A 820 24.50 10.29 -15.17
C LEU A 820 24.02 11.56 -14.45
N GLN A 821 24.48 11.81 -13.23
CA GLN A 821 24.22 13.02 -12.48
C GLN A 821 24.92 14.23 -13.11
N HIS A 822 26.18 14.11 -13.51
CA HIS A 822 26.90 15.15 -14.26
C HIS A 822 26.28 15.43 -15.63
N TYR A 823 25.85 14.39 -16.36
CA TYR A 823 25.19 14.52 -17.65
C TYR A 823 23.79 15.13 -17.52
N ARG A 824 23.01 14.71 -16.51
CA ARG A 824 21.73 15.35 -16.15
C ARG A 824 21.94 16.81 -15.79
N MET A 825 22.94 17.13 -14.98
CA MET A 825 23.30 18.52 -14.65
C MET A 825 23.69 19.31 -15.90
N GLN A 826 24.54 18.77 -16.77
CA GLN A 826 24.93 19.42 -18.02
C GLN A 826 23.73 19.65 -18.96
N ARG A 827 22.83 18.66 -19.10
CA ARG A 827 21.61 18.79 -19.93
C ARG A 827 20.61 19.76 -19.31
N ILE A 828 20.45 19.77 -17.99
CA ILE A 828 19.63 20.76 -17.27
C ILE A 828 20.24 22.15 -17.43
N GLU A 829 21.56 22.30 -17.35
CA GLU A 829 22.28 23.57 -17.55
C GLU A 829 22.16 24.06 -19.00
N GLU A 830 22.28 23.17 -19.99
CA GLU A 830 22.12 23.47 -21.41
C GLU A 830 20.66 23.85 -21.75
N MET A 831 19.68 23.12 -21.18
CA MET A 831 18.25 23.44 -21.27
C MET A 831 17.93 24.77 -20.56
N ARG A 832 18.51 25.02 -19.38
CA ARG A 832 18.40 26.31 -18.67
C ARG A 832 18.99 27.45 -19.48
N ARG A 833 20.14 27.27 -20.13
CA ARG A 833 20.75 28.28 -21.02
C ARG A 833 19.90 28.56 -22.26
N GLN A 834 19.21 27.55 -22.79
CA GLN A 834 18.30 27.71 -23.93
C GLN A 834 16.95 28.34 -23.54
N LEU A 835 16.44 28.07 -22.33
CA LEU A 835 15.24 28.70 -21.75
C LEU A 835 15.48 30.14 -21.28
N CYS A 836 16.73 30.50 -20.93
CA CYS A 836 17.12 31.86 -20.52
C CYS A 836 17.30 32.86 -21.67
N ARG A 837 16.45 32.82 -22.70
CA ARG A 837 16.25 33.92 -23.66
C ARG A 837 15.01 34.76 -23.35
N GLY A 838 14.54 34.74 -22.10
CA GLY A 838 13.39 35.50 -21.64
C GLY A 838 13.62 37.01 -21.63
N LYS A 839 12.53 37.76 -21.83
CA LYS A 839 12.46 39.23 -21.75
C LYS A 839 12.84 39.68 -20.32
N ARG A 840 13.75 40.67 -20.20
CA ARG A 840 14.19 41.22 -18.91
C ARG A 840 13.43 42.51 -18.59
N PHE A 841 12.88 42.61 -17.38
CA PHE A 841 12.06 43.74 -16.91
C PHE A 841 12.88 44.73 -16.06
N ALA A 842 13.59 44.24 -15.04
CA ALA A 842 14.58 44.97 -14.23
C ALA A 842 14.14 46.31 -13.60
N GLN A 843 12.86 46.67 -13.66
CA GLN A 843 12.27 47.91 -13.15
C GLN A 843 10.81 47.67 -12.74
N VAL A 844 10.25 48.60 -11.96
CA VAL A 844 8.82 48.60 -11.60
C VAL A 844 8.03 49.44 -12.62
N TYR A 845 6.96 48.87 -13.18
CA TYR A 845 6.11 49.53 -14.18
C TYR A 845 4.88 50.15 -13.52
N GLU A 846 4.61 51.42 -13.78
CA GLU A 846 3.43 52.11 -13.27
C GLU A 846 2.23 51.96 -14.22
N LEU A 847 1.11 51.47 -13.70
CA LEU A 847 -0.13 51.24 -14.45
C LEU A 847 -1.12 52.35 -14.11
N ASN A 848 -1.68 53.01 -15.13
CA ASN A 848 -2.46 54.24 -14.96
C ASN A 848 -3.97 54.05 -15.04
N CYS A 849 -4.43 52.90 -15.52
CA CYS A 849 -5.86 52.57 -15.63
C CYS A 849 -6.12 51.06 -15.52
N GLY A 850 -7.39 50.68 -15.37
CA GLY A 850 -7.81 49.27 -15.34
C GLY A 850 -7.52 48.48 -16.62
N GLU A 851 -7.44 49.14 -17.78
CA GLU A 851 -7.05 48.48 -19.03
C GLU A 851 -5.57 48.10 -19.04
N ASP A 852 -4.69 48.98 -18.54
CA ASP A 852 -3.25 48.69 -18.37
C ASP A 852 -3.01 47.52 -17.41
N PHE A 853 -3.87 47.39 -16.39
CA PHE A 853 -3.83 46.27 -15.44
C PHE A 853 -4.16 44.95 -16.13
N LEU A 854 -5.23 44.89 -16.92
CA LEU A 854 -5.59 43.69 -17.67
C LEU A 854 -4.55 43.35 -18.74
N GLU A 855 -4.02 44.36 -19.44
CA GLU A 855 -2.97 44.16 -20.44
C GLU A 855 -1.67 43.61 -19.83
N ALA A 856 -1.33 44.04 -18.62
CA ALA A 856 -0.16 43.53 -17.90
C ALA A 856 -0.29 42.04 -17.51
N LEU A 857 -1.51 41.50 -17.47
CA LEU A 857 -1.81 40.09 -17.17
C LEU A 857 -2.06 39.25 -18.43
N ASP A 858 -2.85 39.75 -19.37
CA ASP A 858 -3.35 38.98 -20.51
C ASP A 858 -2.37 38.90 -21.70
N LYS A 859 -1.47 39.88 -21.84
CA LYS A 859 -0.52 39.94 -22.98
C LYS A 859 0.89 39.46 -22.66
N GLU A 860 1.19 39.12 -21.41
CA GLU A 860 2.50 38.59 -21.04
C GLU A 860 2.56 37.06 -21.24
N ASP A 861 3.77 36.55 -21.45
CA ASP A 861 3.98 35.11 -21.65
C ASP A 861 3.59 34.32 -20.40
N ILE A 862 3.00 33.13 -20.60
CA ILE A 862 2.50 32.25 -19.53
C ILE A 862 3.60 31.89 -18.51
N SER A 863 4.87 31.92 -18.92
CA SER A 863 6.02 31.64 -18.07
C SER A 863 6.45 32.81 -17.15
N ILE A 864 5.97 34.04 -17.41
CA ILE A 864 6.38 35.25 -16.68
C ILE A 864 5.54 35.41 -15.41
N LEU A 865 6.23 35.64 -14.29
CA LEU A 865 5.61 36.00 -13.02
C LEU A 865 5.35 37.51 -12.98
N VAL A 866 4.13 37.92 -12.68
CA VAL A 866 3.72 39.33 -12.60
C VAL A 866 3.32 39.65 -11.16
N VAL A 867 4.01 40.61 -10.54
CA VAL A 867 3.74 41.07 -9.17
C VAL A 867 3.17 42.48 -9.22
N ILE A 868 1.97 42.70 -8.69
CA ILE A 868 1.26 43.97 -8.75
C ILE A 868 1.04 44.52 -7.34
N HIS A 869 1.58 45.70 -7.07
CA HIS A 869 1.33 46.46 -5.87
C HIS A 869 0.21 47.47 -6.08
N ILE A 870 -0.86 47.36 -5.29
CA ILE A 870 -1.95 48.32 -5.26
C ILE A 870 -1.68 49.31 -4.13
N TYR A 871 -1.62 50.60 -4.46
CA TYR A 871 -1.17 51.64 -3.54
C TYR A 871 -2.04 52.90 -3.55
N GLU A 872 -1.93 53.70 -2.47
CA GLU A 872 -2.46 55.07 -2.40
C GLU A 872 -1.43 55.94 -1.63
N PRO A 873 -1.12 57.17 -2.08
CA PRO A 873 -0.06 58.00 -1.51
C PRO A 873 -0.26 58.41 -0.06
N ASP A 874 -1.50 58.41 0.45
CA ASP A 874 -1.82 58.81 1.82
C ASP A 874 -1.62 57.68 2.85
N VAL A 875 -1.21 56.48 2.41
CA VAL A 875 -0.99 55.30 3.27
C VAL A 875 0.52 55.08 3.50
N PRO A 876 1.05 55.22 4.74
CA PRO A 876 2.48 55.14 5.03
C PRO A 876 3.16 53.84 4.55
N GLY A 877 2.53 52.68 4.79
CA GLY A 877 3.08 51.37 4.37
C GLY A 877 3.25 51.17 2.86
N CYS A 878 2.59 51.99 2.02
CA CYS A 878 2.76 51.94 0.58
C CYS A 878 4.13 52.50 0.13
N GLU A 879 4.73 53.41 0.89
CA GLU A 879 6.04 53.98 0.57
C GLU A 879 7.17 52.95 0.78
N ALA A 880 7.13 52.23 1.90
CA ALA A 880 8.04 51.11 2.19
C ALA A 880 7.93 49.99 1.14
N MET A 881 6.69 49.63 0.76
CA MET A 881 6.44 48.63 -0.29
C MET A 881 7.03 49.06 -1.64
N ARG A 882 6.84 50.32 -2.03
CA ARG A 882 7.38 50.86 -3.29
C ARG A 882 8.90 50.82 -3.32
N GLY A 883 9.57 51.21 -2.22
CA GLY A 883 11.03 51.14 -2.09
C GLY A 883 11.54 49.69 -2.20
N SER A 884 10.88 48.76 -1.52
CA SER A 884 11.21 47.33 -1.54
C SER A 884 11.07 46.71 -2.93
N LEU A 885 10.00 47.02 -3.67
CA LEU A 885 9.80 46.52 -5.03
C LEU A 885 10.83 47.07 -6.03
N MET A 886 11.30 48.30 -5.84
CA MET A 886 12.37 48.85 -6.69
C MET A 886 13.68 48.08 -6.54
N CYS A 887 14.02 47.64 -5.34
CA CYS A 887 15.18 46.77 -5.09
C CYS A 887 14.97 45.37 -5.68
N LEU A 888 13.82 44.75 -5.41
CA LEU A 888 13.53 43.39 -5.90
C LEU A 888 13.44 43.32 -7.42
N ALA A 889 12.96 44.36 -8.09
CA ALA A 889 12.95 44.41 -9.55
C ALA A 889 14.36 44.31 -10.16
N GLN A 890 15.38 44.85 -9.48
CA GLN A 890 16.77 44.76 -9.95
C GLN A 890 17.37 43.37 -9.68
N GLU A 891 17.02 42.75 -8.56
CA GLU A 891 17.51 41.41 -8.18
C GLU A 891 16.84 40.28 -8.98
N TYR A 892 15.58 40.47 -9.39
CA TYR A 892 14.79 39.50 -10.13
C TYR A 892 14.41 40.03 -11.53
N PRO A 893 15.37 40.14 -12.47
CA PRO A 893 15.15 40.78 -13.76
C PRO A 893 14.19 40.02 -14.69
N LEU A 894 13.80 38.79 -14.35
CA LEU A 894 12.86 37.95 -15.11
C LEU A 894 11.42 38.03 -14.57
N VAL A 895 11.21 38.70 -13.43
CA VAL A 895 9.89 38.94 -12.84
C VAL A 895 9.43 40.35 -13.21
N LYS A 896 8.16 40.50 -13.59
CA LYS A 896 7.58 41.80 -13.93
C LYS A 896 6.90 42.40 -12.70
N PHE A 897 7.51 43.44 -12.13
CA PHE A 897 6.92 44.19 -11.02
C PHE A 897 6.13 45.39 -11.54
N CYS A 898 4.90 45.55 -11.08
CA CYS A 898 4.02 46.65 -11.45
C CYS A 898 3.46 47.34 -10.19
N SER A 899 3.10 48.61 -10.32
CA SER A 899 2.39 49.37 -9.30
C SER A 899 1.19 50.08 -9.91
N VAL A 900 0.05 50.06 -9.22
CA VAL A 900 -1.19 50.68 -9.67
C VAL A 900 -1.87 51.42 -8.54
N ARG A 901 -2.38 52.61 -8.83
CA ARG A 901 -3.12 53.40 -7.83
C ARG A 901 -4.51 52.80 -7.63
N SER A 902 -4.94 52.63 -6.38
CA SER A 902 -6.26 52.07 -6.05
C SER A 902 -7.41 52.81 -6.75
N SER A 903 -7.32 54.14 -6.84
CA SER A 903 -8.29 54.97 -7.58
C SER A 903 -8.36 54.74 -9.10
N ALA A 904 -7.32 54.17 -9.72
CA ALA A 904 -7.26 53.93 -11.17
C ALA A 904 -7.97 52.63 -11.62
N ILE A 905 -8.25 51.71 -10.68
CA ILE A 905 -8.83 50.37 -10.94
C ILE A 905 -10.27 50.22 -10.39
N SER A 906 -10.97 51.33 -10.13
CA SER A 906 -12.38 51.34 -9.67
C SER A 906 -12.67 50.55 -8.38
N THR A 907 -11.73 50.48 -7.44
CA THR A 907 -11.94 49.85 -6.12
C THR A 907 -12.84 50.69 -5.22
N SER A 908 -13.60 50.01 -4.34
CA SER A 908 -14.49 50.65 -3.36
C SER A 908 -13.73 51.48 -2.32
N ALA A 909 -14.36 52.53 -1.77
CA ALA A 909 -13.75 53.35 -0.71
C ALA A 909 -13.35 52.53 0.53
N LEU A 910 -14.12 51.48 0.86
CA LEU A 910 -13.82 50.53 1.94
C LEU A 910 -12.50 49.78 1.72
N PHE A 911 -12.16 49.45 0.48
CA PHE A 911 -10.88 48.77 0.17
C PHE A 911 -9.67 49.70 0.40
N ARG A 912 -9.83 51.02 0.23
CA ARG A 912 -8.72 51.98 0.44
C ARG A 912 -8.35 52.10 1.92
N ASP A 913 -9.34 52.04 2.81
CA ASP A 913 -9.14 52.24 4.24
C ASP A 913 -8.73 50.96 4.98
N SER A 914 -9.04 49.77 4.44
CA SER A 914 -8.87 48.50 5.17
C SER A 914 -8.00 47.45 4.48
N ALA A 915 -7.47 47.69 3.27
CA ALA A 915 -6.77 46.66 2.50
C ALA A 915 -5.38 47.05 1.97
N LEU A 916 -4.98 48.33 2.04
CA LEU A 916 -3.70 48.81 1.51
C LEU A 916 -2.58 48.83 2.58
N PRO A 917 -1.31 48.58 2.21
CA PRO A 917 -0.82 48.17 0.90
C PRO A 917 -1.21 46.72 0.56
N ALA A 918 -1.59 46.47 -0.69
CA ALA A 918 -1.92 45.14 -1.18
C ALA A 918 -0.97 44.70 -2.28
N LEU A 919 -0.60 43.42 -2.29
CA LEU A 919 0.32 42.80 -3.23
C LEU A 919 -0.34 41.56 -3.85
N LEU A 920 -0.47 41.55 -5.17
CA LEU A 920 -1.02 40.45 -5.94
C LEU A 920 0.08 39.81 -6.78
N VAL A 921 0.14 38.48 -6.81
CA VAL A 921 1.13 37.72 -7.58
C VAL A 921 0.41 36.82 -8.57
N TYR A 922 0.70 36.96 -9.85
CA TYR A 922 0.07 36.24 -10.96
C TYR A 922 1.10 35.45 -11.78
N LYS A 923 0.66 34.32 -12.36
CA LYS A 923 1.42 33.57 -13.37
C LYS A 923 0.46 32.92 -14.36
N GLY A 924 0.65 33.17 -15.66
CA GLY A 924 -0.22 32.60 -16.69
C GLY A 924 -1.70 32.99 -16.59
N GLY A 925 -2.01 34.14 -15.99
CA GLY A 925 -3.38 34.61 -15.73
C GLY A 925 -3.97 34.17 -14.39
N ASP A 926 -3.36 33.18 -13.72
CA ASP A 926 -3.84 32.69 -12.42
C ASP A 926 -3.25 33.50 -11.26
N LEU A 927 -4.09 33.84 -10.27
CA LEU A 927 -3.68 34.51 -9.03
C LEU A 927 -3.06 33.51 -8.05
N LEU A 928 -1.75 33.58 -7.86
CA LEU A 928 -0.97 32.69 -6.98
C LEU A 928 -0.90 33.19 -5.54
N GLY A 929 -0.85 34.51 -5.34
CA GLY A 929 -0.72 35.12 -4.02
C GLY A 929 -1.51 36.41 -3.91
N ASN A 930 -2.22 36.58 -2.79
CA ASN A 930 -3.01 37.78 -2.50
C ASN A 930 -2.75 38.24 -1.07
N PHE A 931 -1.92 39.26 -0.93
CA PHE A 931 -1.54 39.82 0.36
C PHE A 931 -2.20 41.18 0.53
N VAL A 932 -3.05 41.28 1.55
CA VAL A 932 -3.81 42.49 1.88
C VAL A 932 -3.28 43.01 3.21
N ARG A 933 -3.09 44.33 3.35
CA ARG A 933 -2.43 44.94 4.52
C ARG A 933 -1.12 44.24 4.88
N VAL A 934 -0.16 44.25 3.95
CA VAL A 934 1.15 43.58 4.17
C VAL A 934 1.85 44.08 5.44
N THR A 935 1.56 45.30 5.87
CA THR A 935 2.02 45.89 7.14
C THR A 935 1.58 45.14 8.39
N ASP A 936 0.52 44.34 8.35
CA ASP A 936 0.09 43.51 9.50
C ASP A 936 1.10 42.38 9.78
N GLN A 937 1.85 41.95 8.76
CA GLN A 937 2.86 40.90 8.86
C GLN A 937 4.29 41.47 8.98
N LEU A 938 4.60 42.54 8.25
CA LEU A 938 5.95 43.11 8.18
C LEU A 938 6.16 44.36 9.04
N GLY A 939 5.10 44.94 9.63
CA GLY A 939 5.15 46.25 10.29
C GLY A 939 5.04 47.43 9.31
N GLU A 940 5.05 48.66 9.82
CA GLU A 940 4.99 49.88 8.99
C GLU A 940 6.34 50.23 8.33
N ASP A 941 7.45 49.80 8.93
CA ASP A 941 8.82 50.02 8.46
C ASP A 941 9.49 48.67 8.13
N PHE A 942 9.45 48.27 6.84
CA PHE A 942 10.09 47.04 6.35
C PHE A 942 10.92 47.30 5.09
N PHE A 943 11.91 46.45 4.83
CA PHE A 943 12.84 46.58 3.71
C PHE A 943 12.68 45.46 2.68
N ALA A 944 13.41 45.58 1.57
CA ALA A 944 13.35 44.63 0.46
C ALA A 944 13.62 43.18 0.90
N VAL A 945 14.53 42.98 1.87
CA VAL A 945 14.89 41.66 2.39
C VAL A 945 13.72 41.01 3.15
N ASP A 946 12.94 41.79 3.89
CA ASP A 946 11.79 41.30 4.66
C ASP A 946 10.65 40.89 3.70
N LEU A 947 10.42 41.70 2.66
CA LEU A 947 9.46 41.38 1.61
C LEU A 947 9.92 40.17 0.77
N GLU A 948 11.22 40.04 0.51
CA GLU A 948 11.79 38.90 -0.19
C GLU A 948 11.59 37.60 0.60
N ALA A 949 11.92 37.61 1.89
CA ALA A 949 11.76 36.47 2.77
C ALA A 949 10.29 36.04 2.84
N LEU A 950 9.36 37.00 2.95
CA LEU A 950 7.93 36.71 2.89
C LEU A 950 7.54 36.04 1.57
N LEU A 951 7.96 36.57 0.42
CA LEU A 951 7.61 35.96 -0.87
C LEU A 951 8.30 34.61 -1.11
N GLN A 952 9.47 34.36 -0.53
CA GLN A 952 10.18 33.08 -0.60
C GLN A 952 9.55 32.02 0.31
N GLU A 953 9.08 32.38 1.50
CA GLU A 953 8.37 31.47 2.41
C GLU A 953 7.14 30.86 1.74
N TYR A 954 6.42 31.66 0.93
CA TYR A 954 5.27 31.21 0.15
C TYR A 954 5.65 30.60 -1.21
N GLY A 955 6.94 30.48 -1.54
CA GLY A 955 7.44 29.89 -2.79
C GLY A 955 7.08 30.70 -4.05
N LEU A 956 6.88 32.02 -3.91
CA LEU A 956 6.37 32.89 -4.97
C LEU A 956 7.49 33.56 -5.79
N LEU A 957 8.75 33.53 -5.35
CA LEU A 957 9.91 34.03 -6.11
C LEU A 957 10.79 32.88 -6.63
N PRO A 958 11.40 33.02 -7.82
CA PRO A 958 12.37 32.04 -8.33
C PRO A 958 13.69 32.09 -7.54
N ASP A 959 14.48 31.02 -7.57
CA ASP A 959 15.80 30.99 -6.91
C ASP A 959 16.75 32.06 -7.47
N LYS A 960 17.51 32.72 -6.59
CA LYS A 960 18.53 33.71 -6.97
C LYS A 960 19.66 33.05 -7.77
N LEU A 961 20.00 33.63 -8.93
CA LEU A 961 21.20 33.26 -9.69
C LEU A 961 22.46 33.66 -8.90
N PRO A 962 23.51 32.82 -8.81
CA PRO A 962 24.72 33.15 -8.08
C PRO A 962 25.44 34.35 -8.71
N THR A 963 25.55 35.45 -7.98
CA THR A 963 26.21 36.69 -8.44
C THR A 963 27.72 36.55 -8.39
N SER A 964 28.40 36.71 -9.53
CA SER A 964 29.86 36.78 -9.62
C SER A 964 30.37 38.04 -8.88
N GLN A 965 30.91 37.87 -7.68
CA GLN A 965 31.57 38.95 -6.96
C GLN A 965 32.80 39.43 -7.74
N THR A 966 32.73 40.64 -8.28
CA THR A 966 33.88 41.35 -8.82
C THR A 966 34.48 42.19 -7.71
N THR A 967 35.37 41.62 -6.91
CA THR A 967 36.08 42.36 -5.86
C THR A 967 37.49 42.71 -6.34
N VAL A 968 37.65 44.00 -6.66
CA VAL A 968 38.91 44.66 -6.96
C VAL A 968 39.87 44.52 -5.76
N ARG A 969 41.10 44.06 -6.04
CA ARG A 969 42.22 44.01 -5.10
C ARG A 969 42.49 45.39 -4.49
N ASN A 970 42.57 45.45 -3.17
CA ASN A 970 43.50 46.33 -2.46
C ASN A 970 44.01 45.61 -1.20
N GLY A 971 45.32 45.55 -1.04
CA GLY A 971 45.98 44.84 0.05
C GLY A 971 46.30 45.75 1.23
N ALA A 972 46.30 45.16 2.43
CA ALA A 972 47.22 45.50 3.53
C ALA A 972 47.12 44.45 4.67
N ILE A 973 48.23 43.74 4.90
CA ILE A 973 48.94 43.61 6.19
C ILE A 973 48.26 42.88 7.38
N VAL A 974 48.78 41.65 7.65
CA VAL A 974 49.25 41.10 8.97
C VAL A 974 48.16 40.78 10.03
N GLN A 975 48.10 39.67 10.79
CA GLN A 975 49.11 38.77 11.39
C GLN A 975 48.50 37.41 11.80
N HIS A 976 49.33 36.38 11.84
CA HIS A 976 49.12 35.07 12.47
C HIS A 976 48.66 35.11 13.95
N THR A 977 47.94 34.10 14.42
CA THR A 977 48.47 33.15 15.42
C THR A 977 47.63 31.87 15.52
N VAL A 978 48.37 30.76 15.51
CA VAL A 978 48.00 29.37 15.72
C VAL A 978 48.28 29.06 17.19
N SER A 979 47.44 28.24 17.82
CA SER A 979 47.90 27.35 18.90
C SER A 979 47.00 26.11 18.93
N ASP A 980 47.58 25.02 18.44
CA ASP A 980 47.21 23.63 18.65
C ASP A 980 47.19 23.26 20.14
N GLU A 981 46.43 22.23 20.51
CA GLU A 981 46.90 21.14 21.39
C GLU A 981 45.89 19.95 21.38
N ASP A 982 46.15 19.04 20.45
CA ASP A 982 46.32 17.58 20.58
C ASP A 982 45.52 16.68 21.55
N SER A 983 45.29 15.48 21.01
CA SER A 983 45.37 14.13 21.61
C SER A 983 44.08 13.51 22.17
N ASP A 984 43.79 12.22 22.03
CA ASP A 984 44.14 11.12 21.11
C ASP A 984 43.45 9.85 21.69
N LEU A 985 43.15 8.83 20.86
CA LEU A 985 42.97 7.39 21.21
C LEU A 985 41.66 6.99 21.96
N ASP A 986 41.02 5.83 21.80
CA ASP A 986 41.14 4.63 20.97
C ASP A 986 39.85 3.79 21.18
N ILE A 987 39.28 3.25 20.11
CA ILE A 987 38.89 1.83 19.90
C ILE A 987 38.34 1.03 21.12
N ASP A 988 37.06 0.64 21.04
CA ASP A 988 36.58 -0.74 20.79
C ASP A 988 35.12 -0.73 20.28
#